data_AF-A0A2A9EKB2-F1
#
_entry.id   AF-A0A2A9EKB2-F1
#
_cell.length_a   1.000
_cell.length_b   1.000
_cell.length_c   1.000
_cell.angle_alpha   90.00
_cell.angle_beta   90.00
_cell.angle_gamma   90.00
#
_symmetry.space_group_name_H-M   'P 1'
#
loop_
_entity.id
_entity.type
_entity.pdbx_description
1 polymer ?
#
loop_
_entity_poly.entity_id
_entity_poly.type
_entity_poly.pdbx_seq_one_letter_code
_entity_poly.pdbx_strand_id
1 'polypeptide(L)'
;MRLARPLLTFALSAALVGTAVAAPAAAGPADEAASWIVEVAPGAQDDVRAALGEMGAEPEAEFEEVVEGFAVTLDGAAAEELADAPGVEGVFPNNPVSVAEPIRDGSAQPVQTDGIRASGATEVWGLDRIDQKNLPLDGYYNESSSAGSGVRVYVLDTGVVATHSDMPGVAPGFSAFGGGTKDCDGHGSHVAGTIASRTWGVAEGATIVPVRVLDCNGYGDTSTFLAGLDWVLATHPAGTPAVINMSLGSDEPDHAIDAAVVRMFDAGFFIAAAAGNDGADACQTSPARSYGSYTVGATDREDRRAEFSNWGPCLDIFAPGDEIASLHRLDPYWTIDSGTSMAAPHVAGAAAVYLGQHPDATPQEVQAALAAAASGWVEDAGYQSPSKVLTMGASLTPGAPANLVATAGGPGYAHVSWSAPSGALVAPSYVVEVRRSGGSWQTSTTTSQTDARISTGVPLAGSYDVRVTANVGQFAGVPSAILSLTPLVTPADVVFRDTDGNDKDTYTVPAARGVEYLVDGDVVAAGTYPGSGTVTVTARAAASFVLVEGAATEWTHTFDARPYPAEPAAVVFTDTDGTEEDSYTIPAVDGVEYLIGGEIVAAGTYPGAGTVTVTARAAADHVLVEGAATEWTHTFDARPYPAEPAAVVFTDEDGAENDTYTIPAVDGVEYLVDGRVVQAGTHPGSGTVTVAALAAADHVLVEGAATEWTHTFDARPYPAEPAAVVFTDERGTENDTYTIPAVEGVEYLVGGEIVDAGTYPGSGTVTVTARAAADHVLIEGATTEWTHTFDASLAPVSATPAAVTFTDEDGTEKDSYTIPAVRGVEYVIGGEPVAAGTYPGTGTVTVTARALDGWVLTGTTEWTHTFDVRPVAVRPAAVAFVDQDGTAKDTYTIPAVEGVEYLVGGKVVGAGTYPGTGTVTVTARARPGYVLVAGSTASWSRTFNSSFPQASIARWAGADRYAVSAAVSRANFDPGVPVVYIANGLTSVDALSAAPVAGMTKGPVLLTRADSLPTEVTNEIRRLKPGRIVILGGTGAVSSGIQQQLRGYAGTVDRWAGADRYAVSAAVSRANFDPGVPVVYIANGLTSVDALSAAPVAGMTKGPVLLTRAGSLPTEVANEIRRLKPRRIVILGGTGAVSSGIRQQLRGYAGTVDRWAGADRYAVSAAVSRANFDPGVPVVYIANGLTSVDALSAAPVAGMTKGPVLLTRADSLPTDVANEIRRLKPRRIVILGGTGAVSTNVQRELDRIS
;
A
#
# COMPACT_ATOMS: atom_id res chain seq x y z
N MET A 1 13.83 -71.42 -37.97
CA MET A 1 13.29 -72.40 -38.94
C MET A 1 12.61 -71.61 -40.07
N ARG A 2 13.21 -71.66 -41.28
CA ARG A 2 12.67 -71.37 -42.65
C ARG A 2 12.00 -69.99 -42.91
N LEU A 3 12.69 -69.10 -43.66
CA LEU A 3 12.53 -68.79 -45.11
C LEU A 3 11.34 -67.82 -45.39
N ALA A 4 11.46 -66.56 -45.83
CA ALA A 4 12.21 -65.88 -46.91
C ALA A 4 11.24 -65.35 -47.99
N ARG A 5 11.34 -64.04 -48.36
CA ARG A 5 11.26 -63.40 -49.71
C ARG A 5 10.92 -61.88 -49.64
N PRO A 6 11.32 -61.02 -50.61
CA PRO A 6 12.71 -60.73 -51.04
C PRO A 6 13.01 -59.24 -51.43
N LEU A 7 14.32 -58.90 -51.50
CA LEU A 7 15.07 -58.07 -52.48
C LEU A 7 14.55 -56.70 -52.98
N LEU A 8 15.35 -55.62 -52.77
CA LEU A 8 16.32 -55.11 -53.77
C LEU A 8 17.27 -54.05 -53.15
N THR A 9 18.56 -54.16 -53.46
CA THR A 9 19.69 -53.31 -53.01
C THR A 9 20.18 -52.44 -54.18
N PHE A 10 20.68 -51.24 -53.90
CA PHE A 10 21.63 -50.52 -54.78
C PHE A 10 22.79 -49.97 -53.93
N ALA A 11 24.01 -50.09 -54.45
CA ALA A 11 25.27 -49.71 -53.83
C ALA A 11 25.93 -48.54 -54.57
N LEU A 12 27.06 -48.07 -54.00
CA LEU A 12 28.06 -47.07 -54.46
C LEU A 12 27.72 -45.59 -54.14
N SER A 13 28.61 -44.73 -53.60
CA SER A 13 30.08 -44.70 -53.54
C SER A 13 30.58 -43.88 -52.35
N ALA A 14 31.79 -44.16 -51.88
CA ALA A 14 32.53 -43.35 -50.92
C ALA A 14 33.13 -42.08 -51.55
N ALA A 15 33.11 -40.97 -50.82
CA ALA A 15 33.96 -39.80 -51.05
C ALA A 15 34.45 -39.25 -49.70
N LEU A 16 35.77 -39.11 -49.59
CA LEU A 16 36.50 -38.43 -48.53
C LEU A 16 35.95 -37.02 -48.30
N VAL A 17 35.66 -36.66 -47.05
CA VAL A 17 35.60 -35.26 -46.61
C VAL A 17 36.66 -35.10 -45.52
N GLY A 18 37.56 -34.14 -45.75
CA GLY A 18 38.70 -33.86 -44.90
C GLY A 18 38.31 -33.38 -43.51
N THR A 19 39.11 -33.80 -42.54
CA THR A 19 39.17 -33.27 -41.18
C THR A 19 39.56 -31.79 -41.21
N ALA A 20 38.59 -30.89 -40.96
CA ALA A 20 38.92 -29.56 -40.48
C ALA A 20 39.25 -29.68 -38.99
N VAL A 21 40.54 -29.63 -38.67
CA VAL A 21 40.99 -29.37 -37.30
C VAL A 21 40.56 -27.94 -36.98
N ALA A 22 39.53 -27.79 -36.14
CA ALA A 22 39.24 -26.52 -35.51
C ALA A 22 40.46 -26.15 -34.68
N ALA A 23 41.06 -24.98 -34.96
CA ALA A 23 42.00 -24.37 -34.04
C ALA A 23 41.31 -24.22 -32.68
N PRO A 24 41.99 -24.51 -31.55
CA PRO A 24 41.40 -24.24 -30.25
C PRO A 24 41.03 -22.76 -30.21
N ALA A 25 39.77 -22.47 -29.92
CA ALA A 25 39.37 -21.14 -29.50
C ALA A 25 40.31 -20.79 -28.35
N ALA A 26 41.00 -19.65 -28.45
CA ALA A 26 41.76 -19.13 -27.32
C ALA A 26 40.78 -19.03 -26.15
N ALA A 27 41.04 -19.79 -25.08
CA ALA A 27 40.33 -19.64 -23.83
C ALA A 27 40.38 -18.15 -23.47
N GLY A 28 39.21 -17.56 -23.21
CA GLY A 28 39.16 -16.29 -22.50
C GLY A 28 39.88 -16.43 -21.16
N PRO A 29 40.22 -15.31 -20.48
CA PRO A 29 40.72 -15.40 -19.12
C PRO A 29 39.76 -16.27 -18.29
N ALA A 30 40.31 -17.23 -17.54
CA ALA A 30 39.50 -18.05 -16.63
C ALA A 30 38.77 -17.11 -15.67
N ASP A 31 37.45 -17.23 -15.57
CA ASP A 31 36.67 -16.50 -14.56
C ASP A 31 37.20 -16.86 -13.18
N GLU A 32 37.35 -15.84 -12.33
CA GLU A 32 37.83 -16.00 -10.95
C GLU A 32 36.79 -16.81 -10.14
N ALA A 33 37.25 -17.70 -9.26
CA ALA A 33 36.35 -18.51 -8.43
C ALA A 33 35.55 -17.61 -7.47
N ALA A 34 34.23 -17.82 -7.40
CA ALA A 34 33.29 -17.05 -6.58
C ALA A 34 32.51 -17.98 -5.64
N SER A 35 31.95 -17.43 -4.56
CA SER A 35 31.11 -18.18 -3.61
C SER A 35 29.65 -18.21 -4.08
N TRP A 36 29.04 -19.39 -4.00
CA TRP A 36 27.69 -19.68 -4.50
C TRP A 36 26.86 -20.40 -3.43
N ILE A 37 25.56 -20.11 -3.41
CA ILE A 37 24.54 -20.87 -2.69
C ILE A 37 23.92 -21.88 -3.67
N VAL A 38 24.05 -23.16 -3.35
CA VAL A 38 23.48 -24.29 -4.10
C VAL A 38 22.26 -24.78 -3.34
N GLU A 39 21.07 -24.48 -3.86
CA GLU A 39 19.81 -25.03 -3.33
C GLU A 39 19.58 -26.42 -3.92
N VAL A 40 19.18 -27.38 -3.10
CA VAL A 40 18.99 -28.77 -3.50
C VAL A 40 17.56 -29.24 -3.24
N ALA A 41 17.15 -30.21 -4.03
CA ALA A 41 15.83 -30.80 -3.92
C ALA A 41 15.76 -31.68 -2.66
N PRO A 42 14.58 -31.77 -2.01
CA PRO A 42 14.40 -32.56 -0.80
C PRO A 42 14.95 -33.98 -0.93
N GLY A 43 15.92 -34.32 -0.09
CA GLY A 43 16.57 -35.64 -0.06
C GLY A 43 17.59 -35.92 -1.16
N ALA A 44 17.99 -34.91 -1.94
CA ALA A 44 19.06 -35.01 -2.94
C ALA A 44 20.43 -34.49 -2.45
N GLN A 45 20.50 -34.03 -1.21
CA GLN A 45 21.68 -33.39 -0.62
C GLN A 45 22.94 -34.26 -0.68
N ASP A 46 22.83 -35.57 -0.40
CA ASP A 46 23.95 -36.51 -0.50
C ASP A 46 24.45 -36.70 -1.95
N ASP A 47 23.53 -36.75 -2.91
CA ASP A 47 23.86 -36.91 -4.33
C ASP A 47 24.57 -35.65 -4.87
N VAL A 48 24.10 -34.46 -4.47
CA VAL A 48 24.72 -33.19 -4.86
C VAL A 48 26.07 -33.01 -4.17
N ARG A 49 26.23 -33.43 -2.90
CA ARG A 49 27.53 -33.44 -2.22
C ARG A 49 28.54 -34.34 -2.93
N ALA A 50 28.10 -35.51 -3.41
CA ALA A 50 28.94 -36.38 -4.21
C ALA A 50 29.35 -35.73 -5.55
N ALA A 51 28.43 -35.04 -6.23
CA ALA A 51 28.71 -34.31 -7.46
C ALA A 51 29.73 -33.18 -7.24
N LEU A 52 29.59 -32.40 -6.17
CA LEU A 52 30.59 -31.39 -5.76
C LEU A 52 31.98 -32.02 -5.58
N GLY A 53 32.05 -33.18 -4.92
CA GLY A 53 33.29 -33.93 -4.75
C GLY A 53 33.91 -34.41 -6.08
N GLU A 54 33.09 -34.80 -7.07
CA GLU A 54 33.57 -35.13 -8.42
C GLU A 54 34.17 -33.91 -9.15
N MET A 55 33.67 -32.71 -8.84
CA MET A 55 34.18 -31.43 -9.34
C MET A 55 35.39 -30.91 -8.54
N GLY A 56 35.79 -31.62 -7.48
CA GLY A 56 36.90 -31.21 -6.60
C GLY A 56 36.57 -30.05 -5.67
N ALA A 57 35.29 -29.77 -5.45
CA ALA A 57 34.80 -28.74 -4.56
C ALA A 57 34.25 -29.35 -3.26
N GLU A 58 34.44 -28.65 -2.14
CA GLU A 58 33.94 -29.03 -0.83
C GLU A 58 32.99 -27.93 -0.32
N PRO A 59 31.85 -28.27 0.31
CA PRO A 59 30.97 -27.28 0.91
C PRO A 59 31.66 -26.47 2.01
N GLU A 60 31.46 -25.15 1.97
CA GLU A 60 31.87 -24.20 3.02
C GLU A 60 30.86 -24.19 4.18
N ALA A 61 29.59 -24.32 3.83
CA ALA A 61 28.47 -24.47 4.76
C ALA A 61 27.41 -25.40 4.16
N GLU A 62 26.58 -25.96 5.03
CA GLU A 62 25.47 -26.83 4.68
C GLU A 62 24.22 -26.40 5.47
N PHE A 63 23.07 -26.42 4.80
CA PHE A 63 21.78 -25.97 5.33
C PHE A 63 20.75 -27.09 5.16
N GLU A 64 19.89 -27.32 6.15
CA GLU A 64 18.97 -28.47 6.16
C GLU A 64 17.51 -28.08 6.41
N GLU A 65 17.26 -27.07 7.26
CA GLU A 65 15.94 -26.74 7.77
C GLU A 65 15.27 -25.64 6.94
N VAL A 66 15.94 -24.49 6.76
CA VAL A 66 15.33 -23.33 6.08
C VAL A 66 15.37 -23.45 4.56
N VAL A 67 16.50 -23.91 4.05
CA VAL A 67 16.77 -24.22 2.65
C VAL A 67 17.67 -25.47 2.68
N GLU A 68 17.33 -26.52 1.95
CA GLU A 68 18.28 -27.64 1.79
C GLU A 68 19.35 -27.19 0.79
N GLY A 69 20.63 -27.24 1.16
CA GLY A 69 21.66 -26.75 0.26
C GLY A 69 23.06 -26.62 0.84
N PHE A 70 23.93 -25.98 0.05
CA PHE A 70 25.34 -25.75 0.37
C PHE A 70 25.76 -24.32 0.03
N ALA A 71 26.71 -23.76 0.77
CA ALA A 71 27.57 -22.70 0.27
C ALA A 71 28.86 -23.31 -0.25
N VAL A 72 29.34 -22.90 -1.44
CA VAL A 72 30.53 -23.48 -2.07
C VAL A 72 31.22 -22.47 -2.98
N THR A 73 32.55 -22.50 -3.00
CA THR A 73 33.34 -21.71 -3.97
C THR A 73 33.57 -22.51 -5.26
N LEU A 74 33.14 -21.95 -6.39
CA LEU A 74 33.25 -22.52 -7.73
C LEU A 74 33.61 -21.42 -8.75
N ASP A 75 34.34 -21.78 -9.81
CA ASP A 75 34.42 -20.92 -10.99
C ASP A 75 33.06 -20.90 -11.74
N GLY A 76 32.84 -19.89 -12.58
CA GLY A 76 31.56 -19.71 -13.26
C GLY A 76 31.15 -20.90 -14.14
N ALA A 77 32.11 -21.59 -14.76
CA ALA A 77 31.82 -22.76 -15.60
C ALA A 77 31.41 -23.97 -14.76
N ALA A 78 32.06 -24.18 -13.62
CA ALA A 78 31.70 -25.22 -12.66
C ALA A 78 30.34 -24.94 -11.99
N ALA A 79 30.03 -23.68 -11.67
CA ALA A 79 28.72 -23.30 -11.16
C ALA A 79 27.59 -23.56 -12.18
N GLU A 80 27.82 -23.26 -13.46
CA GLU A 80 26.88 -23.60 -14.55
C GLU A 80 26.71 -25.11 -14.73
N GLU A 81 27.80 -25.89 -14.68
CA GLU A 81 27.75 -27.35 -14.77
C GLU A 81 26.97 -27.95 -13.59
N LEU A 82 27.20 -27.46 -12.37
CA LEU A 82 26.50 -27.91 -11.17
C LEU A 82 25.01 -27.55 -11.21
N ALA A 83 24.64 -26.39 -11.78
CA ALA A 83 23.24 -25.98 -11.93
C ALA A 83 22.43 -26.94 -12.82
N ASP A 84 23.08 -27.73 -13.68
CA ASP A 84 22.47 -28.76 -14.51
C ASP A 84 22.48 -30.16 -13.86
N ALA A 85 23.12 -30.32 -12.69
CA ALA A 85 23.25 -31.60 -12.01
C ALA A 85 21.90 -32.11 -11.45
N PRO A 86 21.64 -33.43 -11.48
CA PRO A 86 20.44 -34.00 -10.87
C PRO A 86 20.37 -33.67 -9.37
N GLY A 87 19.23 -33.18 -8.90
CA GLY A 87 19.02 -32.86 -7.49
C GLY A 87 19.32 -31.42 -7.10
N VAL A 88 19.92 -30.61 -7.99
CA VAL A 88 20.12 -29.16 -7.77
C VAL A 88 18.85 -28.39 -8.20
N GLU A 89 18.31 -27.57 -7.30
CA GLU A 89 17.17 -26.68 -7.57
C GLU A 89 17.62 -25.32 -8.13
N GLY A 90 18.75 -24.82 -7.68
CA GLY A 90 19.33 -23.57 -8.16
C GLY A 90 20.75 -23.35 -7.65
N VAL A 91 21.49 -22.50 -8.36
CA VAL A 91 22.80 -22.01 -7.96
C VAL A 91 22.74 -20.49 -8.04
N PHE A 92 22.94 -19.83 -6.91
CA PHE A 92 22.78 -18.39 -6.73
C PHE A 92 24.06 -17.78 -6.18
N PRO A 93 24.40 -16.53 -6.50
CA PRO A 93 25.54 -15.86 -5.87
C PRO A 93 25.36 -15.80 -4.35
N ASN A 94 26.44 -16.00 -3.60
CA ASN A 94 26.48 -15.69 -2.17
C ASN A 94 26.70 -14.17 -2.03
N ASN A 95 25.63 -13.40 -1.83
CA ASN A 95 25.67 -11.94 -1.84
C ASN A 95 26.10 -11.39 -0.48
N PRO A 96 26.75 -10.22 -0.44
CA PRO A 96 27.01 -9.50 0.80
C PRO A 96 25.69 -9.16 1.53
N VAL A 97 25.72 -9.32 2.86
CA VAL A 97 24.68 -8.87 3.77
C VAL A 97 25.35 -7.97 4.79
N SER A 98 24.79 -6.80 5.03
CA SER A 98 25.34 -5.83 5.99
C SER A 98 24.26 -5.35 6.96
N VAL A 99 24.69 -4.73 8.06
CA VAL A 99 23.79 -3.86 8.81
C VAL A 99 23.23 -2.80 7.84
N ALA A 100 21.94 -2.48 7.93
CA ALA A 100 21.45 -1.30 7.21
C ALA A 100 22.11 -0.08 7.89
N GLU A 101 23.12 0.51 7.23
CA GLU A 101 24.14 1.37 7.88
C GLU A 101 23.49 2.44 8.76
N PRO A 102 23.69 2.39 10.09
CA PRO A 102 23.13 3.40 10.96
C PRO A 102 23.99 4.67 10.95
N ILE A 103 23.35 5.83 11.06
CA ILE A 103 24.03 7.08 11.38
C ILE A 103 24.30 7.07 12.89
N ARG A 104 25.57 6.98 13.29
CA ARG A 104 25.97 7.03 14.70
C ARG A 104 26.07 8.48 15.15
N ASP A 105 25.03 8.96 15.83
CA ASP A 105 24.89 10.38 16.19
C ASP A 105 25.38 10.68 17.63
N GLY A 106 25.44 9.65 18.49
CA GLY A 106 25.79 9.80 19.91
C GLY A 106 27.17 9.28 20.33
N SER A 107 27.85 10.02 21.21
CA SER A 107 28.98 9.45 21.98
C SER A 107 28.49 8.59 23.15
N ALA A 108 29.15 7.47 23.44
CA ALA A 108 28.71 6.54 24.49
C ALA A 108 28.63 7.21 25.89
N GLN A 109 27.47 7.11 26.54
CA GLN A 109 27.17 7.70 27.86
C GLN A 109 26.83 6.63 28.89
N PRO A 110 27.15 6.80 30.19
CA PRO A 110 26.79 5.83 31.22
C PRO A 110 25.27 5.81 31.48
N VAL A 111 24.68 4.63 31.62
CA VAL A 111 23.28 4.44 31.98
C VAL A 111 23.06 4.91 33.42
N GLN A 112 22.08 5.80 33.63
CA GLN A 112 21.60 6.21 34.95
C GLN A 112 20.17 5.69 35.14
N THR A 113 19.99 4.66 35.97
CA THR A 113 18.72 3.92 36.06
C THR A 113 17.62 4.59 36.91
N ASP A 114 17.91 5.72 37.57
CA ASP A 114 16.94 6.44 38.40
C ASP A 114 16.15 7.47 37.59
N GLY A 115 14.95 7.08 37.13
CA GLY A 115 13.88 8.03 36.76
C GLY A 115 13.65 8.30 35.27
N ILE A 116 14.42 7.73 34.33
CA ILE A 116 14.33 8.04 32.88
C ILE A 116 12.92 7.80 32.29
N ARG A 117 12.21 6.72 32.68
CA ARG A 117 10.83 6.46 32.22
C ARG A 117 9.75 7.33 32.90
N ALA A 118 10.11 8.07 33.95
CA ALA A 118 9.20 8.87 34.77
C ALA A 118 9.52 10.38 34.76
N SER A 119 10.59 10.77 34.08
CA SER A 119 10.96 12.15 33.80
C SER A 119 10.84 12.33 32.30
N GLY A 120 10.13 13.35 31.80
CA GLY A 120 9.99 13.66 30.37
C GLY A 120 11.32 13.94 29.66
N ALA A 121 12.13 12.90 29.55
CA ALA A 121 13.48 12.85 29.04
C ALA A 121 13.37 12.67 27.53
N THR A 122 14.04 13.55 26.79
CA THR A 122 14.01 13.55 25.32
C THR A 122 14.56 12.25 24.72
N GLU A 123 15.28 11.45 25.51
CA GLU A 123 15.94 10.20 25.14
C GLU A 123 15.01 8.97 25.13
N VAL A 124 13.75 9.08 25.58
CA VAL A 124 12.74 7.99 25.49
C VAL A 124 11.66 8.25 24.45
N TRP A 125 11.85 9.27 23.61
CA TRP A 125 10.84 9.72 22.65
C TRP A 125 10.33 8.60 21.73
N GLY A 126 11.18 7.62 21.36
CA GLY A 126 10.76 6.49 20.52
C GLY A 126 9.76 5.58 21.23
N LEU A 127 9.90 5.38 22.55
CA LEU A 127 8.94 4.63 23.36
C LEU A 127 7.64 5.41 23.59
N ASP A 128 7.77 6.68 23.95
CA ASP A 128 6.65 7.62 24.09
C ASP A 128 5.85 7.72 22.79
N ARG A 129 6.53 7.88 21.64
CA ARG A 129 5.84 7.95 20.35
C ARG A 129 5.02 6.70 20.05
N ILE A 130 5.52 5.52 20.39
CA ILE A 130 4.77 4.30 20.11
C ILE A 130 3.63 4.06 21.09
N ASP A 131 3.50 4.69 22.27
CA ASP A 131 2.36 4.42 23.16
C ASP A 131 1.17 5.40 23.01
N GLN A 132 1.35 6.42 22.16
CA GLN A 132 0.31 7.39 21.82
C GLN A 132 0.05 7.51 20.30
N LYS A 133 -1.11 8.07 19.96
CA LYS A 133 -1.58 8.19 18.56
C LYS A 133 -1.23 9.51 17.90
N ASN A 134 -1.26 10.60 18.67
CA ASN A 134 -1.20 11.97 18.15
C ASN A 134 0.00 12.67 18.76
N LEU A 135 0.70 13.50 18.00
CA LEU A 135 1.60 14.51 18.54
C LEU A 135 0.79 15.65 19.22
N PRO A 136 1.39 16.41 20.16
CA PRO A 136 2.76 16.30 20.67
C PRO A 136 2.96 15.13 21.65
N LEU A 137 4.21 14.66 21.78
CA LEU A 137 4.65 13.66 22.76
C LEU A 137 4.41 14.13 24.20
N ASP A 138 3.95 13.23 25.07
CA ASP A 138 3.58 13.58 26.44
C ASP A 138 4.72 13.39 27.47
N GLY A 139 5.80 12.73 27.06
CA GLY A 139 7.00 12.48 27.85
C GLY A 139 6.92 11.20 28.71
N TYR A 140 5.91 10.36 28.54
CA TYR A 140 5.68 9.17 29.36
C TYR A 140 5.65 7.90 28.52
N TYR A 141 6.18 6.82 29.09
CA TYR A 141 5.97 5.46 28.58
C TYR A 141 5.70 4.53 29.74
N ASN A 142 4.50 3.95 29.81
CA ASN A 142 4.07 3.16 30.97
C ASN A 142 3.58 1.76 30.59
N GLU A 143 4.48 0.98 29.99
CA GLU A 143 4.29 -0.46 29.82
C GLU A 143 4.76 -1.26 31.04
N SER A 144 4.12 -2.41 31.27
CA SER A 144 4.51 -3.31 32.37
C SER A 144 5.91 -3.87 32.13
N SER A 145 6.72 -4.00 33.18
CA SER A 145 8.01 -4.73 33.10
C SER A 145 7.87 -6.22 32.76
N SER A 146 6.63 -6.74 32.75
CA SER A 146 6.30 -8.09 32.27
C SER A 146 5.87 -8.15 30.80
N ALA A 147 5.82 -7.02 30.10
CA ALA A 147 5.43 -6.95 28.69
C ALA A 147 6.35 -7.83 27.83
N GLY A 148 5.76 -8.75 27.04
CA GLY A 148 6.50 -9.73 26.23
C GLY A 148 7.01 -10.97 26.98
N SER A 149 6.63 -11.17 28.25
CA SER A 149 7.02 -12.36 29.00
C SER A 149 6.57 -13.66 28.33
N GLY A 150 7.46 -14.65 28.28
CA GLY A 150 7.23 -15.93 27.61
C GLY A 150 7.56 -15.95 26.11
N VAL A 151 7.86 -14.80 25.50
CA VAL A 151 8.24 -14.68 24.09
C VAL A 151 9.75 -14.67 23.93
N ARG A 152 10.25 -15.38 22.90
CA ARG A 152 11.65 -15.29 22.46
C ARG A 152 11.79 -14.34 21.29
N VAL A 153 12.73 -13.40 21.36
CA VAL A 153 13.06 -12.52 20.24
C VAL A 153 14.47 -12.84 19.75
N TYR A 154 14.55 -13.41 18.54
CA TYR A 154 15.80 -13.72 17.87
C TYR A 154 16.33 -12.46 17.18
N VAL A 155 17.51 -12.00 17.59
CA VAL A 155 18.17 -10.83 17.03
C VAL A 155 19.24 -11.32 16.06
N LEU A 156 18.90 -11.36 14.76
CA LEU A 156 19.83 -11.70 13.68
C LEU A 156 20.67 -10.47 13.34
N ASP A 157 21.92 -10.43 13.83
CA ASP A 157 22.74 -9.22 13.81
C ASP A 157 24.25 -9.52 14.05
N THR A 158 25.00 -8.56 14.57
CA THR A 158 26.43 -8.61 14.96
C THR A 158 26.67 -9.30 16.33
N GLY A 159 25.61 -9.70 17.02
CA GLY A 159 25.62 -10.31 18.35
C GLY A 159 24.97 -9.42 19.41
N VAL A 160 25.06 -9.82 20.69
CA VAL A 160 24.55 -9.01 21.82
C VAL A 160 25.51 -9.11 23.02
N VAL A 161 25.73 -7.99 23.73
CA VAL A 161 26.41 -8.02 25.03
C VAL A 161 25.46 -8.59 26.10
N ALA A 162 25.43 -9.91 26.22
CA ALA A 162 24.56 -10.63 27.15
C ALA A 162 24.74 -10.24 28.64
N THR A 163 25.88 -9.64 28.99
CA THR A 163 26.20 -9.21 30.36
C THR A 163 25.85 -7.74 30.63
N HIS A 164 25.26 -7.02 29.67
CA HIS A 164 24.93 -5.61 29.86
C HIS A 164 23.98 -5.44 31.05
N SER A 165 24.32 -4.57 31.99
CA SER A 165 23.62 -4.43 33.27
C SER A 165 22.13 -4.08 33.11
N ASP A 166 21.78 -3.36 32.04
CA ASP A 166 20.40 -2.96 31.71
C ASP A 166 19.58 -4.01 30.92
N MET A 167 20.15 -5.18 30.61
CA MET A 167 19.46 -6.25 29.89
C MET A 167 18.90 -7.31 30.87
N PRO A 168 17.57 -7.47 30.98
CA PRO A 168 16.96 -8.36 31.98
C PRO A 168 16.97 -9.85 31.58
N GLY A 169 16.99 -10.20 30.29
CA GLY A 169 16.89 -11.59 29.84
C GLY A 169 17.57 -11.87 28.51
N VAL A 170 18.70 -12.60 28.54
CA VAL A 170 19.39 -13.10 27.35
C VAL A 170 19.61 -14.61 27.48
N ALA A 171 19.14 -15.38 26.50
CA ALA A 171 19.39 -16.81 26.41
C ALA A 171 20.64 -17.11 25.54
N PRO A 172 21.22 -18.32 25.63
CA PRO A 172 22.26 -18.76 24.71
C PRO A 172 21.80 -18.69 23.25
N GLY A 173 22.69 -18.27 22.36
CA GLY A 173 22.40 -18.05 20.95
C GLY A 173 23.39 -18.72 19.99
N PHE A 174 23.43 -18.23 18.76
CA PHE A 174 24.24 -18.77 17.66
C PHE A 174 25.24 -17.75 17.10
N SER A 175 26.34 -18.25 16.51
CA SER A 175 27.31 -17.44 15.78
C SER A 175 27.81 -18.20 14.56
N ALA A 176 27.63 -17.63 13.38
CA ALA A 176 28.15 -18.17 12.11
C ALA A 176 29.70 -18.14 12.07
N PHE A 177 30.35 -17.31 12.89
CA PHE A 177 31.80 -17.13 12.92
C PHE A 177 32.50 -17.92 14.03
N GLY A 178 31.75 -18.72 14.80
CA GLY A 178 32.26 -19.31 16.05
C GLY A 178 32.54 -18.26 17.13
N GLY A 179 33.24 -18.65 18.20
CA GLY A 179 33.70 -17.72 19.25
C GLY A 179 32.62 -17.11 20.17
N GLY A 180 31.36 -17.49 20.01
CA GLY A 180 30.22 -17.01 20.80
C GLY A 180 29.49 -15.81 20.17
N THR A 181 28.44 -15.34 20.85
CA THR A 181 27.49 -14.34 20.35
C THR A 181 27.77 -12.93 20.84
N LYS A 182 29.01 -12.66 21.28
CA LYS A 182 29.39 -11.35 21.82
C LYS A 182 29.40 -10.33 20.69
N ASP A 183 28.72 -9.22 20.92
CA ASP A 183 28.76 -8.06 20.04
C ASP A 183 30.09 -7.30 20.19
N CYS A 184 30.76 -7.08 19.06
CA CYS A 184 31.98 -6.29 18.94
C CYS A 184 31.76 -4.99 18.15
N ASP A 185 30.69 -4.91 17.37
CA ASP A 185 30.36 -3.73 16.57
C ASP A 185 29.54 -2.73 17.42
N GLY A 186 28.49 -3.22 18.07
CA GLY A 186 27.55 -2.46 18.89
C GLY A 186 26.14 -2.39 18.32
N HIS A 187 25.97 -2.63 17.02
CA HIS A 187 24.66 -2.58 16.38
C HIS A 187 23.65 -3.55 17.01
N GLY A 188 24.01 -4.82 17.18
CA GLY A 188 23.08 -5.82 17.70
C GLY A 188 22.70 -5.60 19.16
N SER A 189 23.60 -5.03 19.96
CA SER A 189 23.29 -4.62 21.34
C SER A 189 22.34 -3.43 21.40
N HIS A 190 22.48 -2.46 20.50
CA HIS A 190 21.56 -1.33 20.36
C HIS A 190 20.16 -1.83 19.97
N VAL A 191 20.07 -2.67 18.93
CA VAL A 191 18.84 -3.32 18.48
C VAL A 191 18.16 -4.12 19.61
N ALA A 192 18.92 -4.99 20.29
CA ALA A 192 18.40 -5.78 21.41
C ALA A 192 17.93 -4.89 22.57
N GLY A 193 18.61 -3.76 22.79
CA GLY A 193 18.25 -2.78 23.81
C GLY A 193 16.88 -2.13 23.56
N THR A 194 16.59 -1.76 22.31
CA THR A 194 15.30 -1.19 21.90
C THR A 194 14.17 -2.22 22.04
N ILE A 195 14.48 -3.50 21.85
CA ILE A 195 13.49 -4.57 22.03
C ILE A 195 13.18 -4.80 23.51
N ALA A 196 14.19 -4.99 24.37
CA ALA A 196 13.97 -5.57 25.71
C ALA A 196 14.84 -5.03 26.86
N SER A 197 15.60 -3.94 26.70
CA SER A 197 16.29 -3.32 27.86
C SER A 197 15.30 -2.77 28.88
N ARG A 198 15.74 -2.60 30.14
CA ARG A 198 14.88 -2.00 31.17
C ARG A 198 14.60 -0.52 30.90
N THR A 199 15.55 0.19 30.31
CA THR A 199 15.41 1.64 30.07
C THR A 199 14.69 1.92 28.75
N TRP A 200 15.16 1.36 27.64
CA TRP A 200 14.67 1.67 26.29
C TRP A 200 13.90 0.52 25.61
N GLY A 201 13.66 -0.60 26.30
CA GLY A 201 12.98 -1.75 25.73
C GLY A 201 11.47 -1.59 25.62
N VAL A 202 10.92 -1.85 24.44
CA VAL A 202 9.46 -1.94 24.22
C VAL A 202 8.87 -3.11 25.02
N ALA A 203 9.52 -4.26 25.02
CA ALA A 203 9.09 -5.52 25.63
C ALA A 203 10.11 -6.03 26.67
N GLU A 204 10.23 -5.35 27.80
CA GLU A 204 11.20 -5.66 28.88
C GLU A 204 11.16 -7.13 29.36
N GLY A 205 9.98 -7.77 29.32
CA GLY A 205 9.79 -9.16 29.74
C GLY A 205 10.21 -10.21 28.71
N ALA A 206 10.51 -9.81 27.47
CA ALA A 206 10.91 -10.73 26.41
C ALA A 206 12.32 -11.29 26.63
N THR A 207 12.57 -12.51 26.16
CA THR A 207 13.90 -13.13 26.21
C THR A 207 14.63 -12.94 24.89
N ILE A 208 15.73 -12.19 24.90
CA ILE A 208 16.59 -12.01 23.71
C ILE A 208 17.40 -13.28 23.44
N VAL A 209 17.44 -13.70 22.18
CA VAL A 209 18.31 -14.78 21.68
C VAL A 209 19.22 -14.20 20.59
N PRO A 210 20.53 -14.02 20.86
CA PRO A 210 21.43 -13.43 19.88
C PRO A 210 21.78 -14.43 18.77
N VAL A 211 21.63 -14.03 17.51
CA VAL A 211 21.99 -14.83 16.33
C VAL A 211 23.00 -14.02 15.52
N ARG A 212 24.28 -14.26 15.77
CA ARG A 212 25.37 -13.51 15.17
C ARG A 212 25.65 -14.02 13.75
N VAL A 213 25.18 -13.27 12.76
CA VAL A 213 25.36 -13.54 11.32
C VAL A 213 26.20 -12.47 10.62
N LEU A 214 26.50 -11.37 11.33
CA LEU A 214 27.41 -10.30 10.91
C LEU A 214 28.69 -10.27 11.77
N ASP A 215 29.80 -9.90 11.15
CA ASP A 215 31.12 -9.83 11.77
C ASP A 215 31.30 -8.54 12.60
N CYS A 216 32.53 -8.27 13.07
CA CYS A 216 32.80 -7.08 13.89
C CYS A 216 32.79 -5.75 13.11
N ASN A 217 32.67 -5.80 11.79
CA ASN A 217 32.55 -4.63 10.93
C ASN A 217 31.11 -4.45 10.43
N GLY A 218 30.17 -5.32 10.85
CA GLY A 218 28.78 -5.28 10.41
C GLY A 218 28.52 -6.00 9.08
N TYR A 219 29.43 -6.87 8.63
CA TYR A 219 29.31 -7.57 7.35
C TYR A 219 29.17 -9.09 7.53
N GLY A 220 28.37 -9.69 6.67
CA GLY A 220 28.19 -11.12 6.48
C GLY A 220 27.83 -11.37 5.02
N ASP A 221 27.28 -12.55 4.76
CA ASP A 221 26.82 -12.93 3.43
C ASP A 221 25.54 -13.77 3.52
N THR A 222 24.97 -14.11 2.37
CA THR A 222 23.79 -14.96 2.28
C THR A 222 23.98 -16.27 3.05
N SER A 223 25.17 -16.87 3.00
CA SER A 223 25.47 -18.11 3.71
C SER A 223 25.42 -17.97 5.24
N THR A 224 25.96 -16.88 5.80
CA THR A 224 25.91 -16.64 7.25
C THR A 224 24.50 -16.29 7.71
N PHE A 225 23.73 -15.56 6.89
CA PHE A 225 22.32 -15.27 7.12
C PHE A 225 21.49 -16.57 7.17
N LEU A 226 21.64 -17.44 6.18
CA LEU A 226 20.96 -18.74 6.11
C LEU A 226 21.32 -19.63 7.30
N ALA A 227 22.60 -19.74 7.65
CA ALA A 227 23.05 -20.53 8.81
C ALA A 227 22.39 -20.06 10.12
N GLY A 228 22.18 -18.75 10.28
CA GLY A 228 21.46 -18.18 11.41
C GLY A 228 20.01 -18.63 11.49
N LEU A 229 19.25 -18.47 10.41
CA LEU A 229 17.83 -18.87 10.37
C LEU A 229 17.66 -20.39 10.46
N ASP A 230 18.56 -21.15 9.84
CA ASP A 230 18.61 -22.62 9.91
C ASP A 230 18.71 -23.08 11.36
N TRP A 231 19.67 -22.51 12.11
CA TRP A 231 19.82 -22.80 13.53
C TRP A 231 18.60 -22.38 14.36
N VAL A 232 17.98 -21.23 14.05
CA VAL A 232 16.75 -20.80 14.73
C VAL A 232 15.66 -21.84 14.54
N LEU A 233 15.39 -22.25 13.31
CA LEU A 233 14.35 -23.22 13.00
C LEU A 233 14.62 -24.58 13.65
N ALA A 234 15.87 -25.04 13.63
CA ALA A 234 16.29 -26.32 14.23
C ALA A 234 16.16 -26.35 15.76
N THR A 235 16.42 -25.23 16.44
CA THR A 235 16.60 -25.19 17.90
C THR A 235 15.47 -24.51 18.66
N HIS A 236 14.54 -23.87 17.94
CA HIS A 236 13.42 -23.18 18.55
C HIS A 236 12.53 -24.16 19.35
N PRO A 237 12.26 -23.90 20.64
CA PRO A 237 11.45 -24.81 21.44
C PRO A 237 9.99 -24.78 20.99
N ALA A 238 9.48 -25.95 20.58
CA ALA A 238 8.09 -26.11 20.15
C ALA A 238 7.08 -25.53 21.17
N GLY A 239 6.12 -24.76 20.67
CA GLY A 239 5.06 -24.13 21.47
C GLY A 239 5.49 -22.86 22.22
N THR A 240 6.68 -22.31 21.94
CA THR A 240 7.11 -21.01 22.47
C THR A 240 6.85 -19.92 21.43
N PRO A 241 6.15 -18.82 21.73
CA PRO A 241 5.98 -17.73 20.77
C PRO A 241 7.34 -17.09 20.43
N ALA A 242 7.54 -16.72 19.16
CA ALA A 242 8.79 -16.11 18.72
C ALA A 242 8.64 -15.00 17.69
N VAL A 243 9.55 -14.03 17.80
CA VAL A 243 9.78 -12.94 16.85
C VAL A 243 11.21 -13.02 16.36
N ILE A 244 11.43 -12.71 15.08
CA ILE A 244 12.76 -12.52 14.50
C ILE A 244 12.89 -11.06 14.10
N ASN A 245 13.93 -10.40 14.60
CA ASN A 245 14.31 -9.06 14.16
C ASN A 245 15.51 -9.16 13.22
N MET A 246 15.38 -8.60 12.02
CA MET A 246 16.42 -8.54 10.99
C MET A 246 16.71 -7.07 10.66
N SER A 247 17.60 -6.47 11.45
CA SER A 247 18.10 -5.10 11.23
C SER A 247 19.32 -5.11 10.29
N LEU A 248 19.17 -5.78 9.15
CA LEU A 248 20.22 -6.03 8.18
C LEU A 248 19.60 -6.27 6.80
N GLY A 249 20.41 -6.27 5.76
CA GLY A 249 19.94 -6.60 4.41
C GLY A 249 21.06 -6.69 3.38
N SER A 250 20.66 -7.03 2.16
CA SER A 250 21.48 -6.97 0.96
C SER A 250 21.02 -5.81 0.07
N ASP A 251 21.98 -5.13 -0.57
CA ASP A 251 21.72 -4.00 -1.47
C ASP A 251 20.97 -4.43 -2.75
N GLU A 252 21.02 -5.72 -3.07
CA GLU A 252 20.36 -6.32 -4.23
C GLU A 252 19.36 -7.40 -3.80
N PRO A 253 18.37 -7.75 -4.63
CA PRO A 253 17.48 -8.86 -4.36
C PRO A 253 18.21 -10.21 -4.27
N ASP A 254 17.99 -10.94 -3.18
CA ASP A 254 18.61 -12.25 -2.94
C ASP A 254 17.54 -13.34 -2.82
N HIS A 255 17.61 -14.33 -3.71
CA HIS A 255 16.64 -15.42 -3.78
C HIS A 255 16.65 -16.30 -2.53
N ALA A 256 17.83 -16.63 -2.00
CA ALA A 256 17.93 -17.57 -0.90
C ALA A 256 17.51 -16.91 0.42
N ILE A 257 17.80 -15.62 0.59
CA ILE A 257 17.23 -14.80 1.69
C ILE A 257 15.70 -14.78 1.59
N ASP A 258 15.16 -14.44 0.40
CA ASP A 258 13.71 -14.40 0.17
C ASP A 258 13.05 -15.75 0.52
N ALA A 259 13.63 -16.87 0.08
CA ALA A 259 13.12 -18.21 0.34
C ALA A 259 13.17 -18.59 1.83
N ALA A 260 14.27 -18.28 2.52
CA ALA A 260 14.42 -18.57 3.94
C ALA A 260 13.42 -17.78 4.79
N VAL A 261 13.19 -16.49 4.49
CA VAL A 261 12.19 -15.67 5.18
C VAL A 261 10.79 -16.25 5.05
N VAL A 262 10.40 -16.66 3.83
CA VAL A 262 9.10 -17.32 3.59
C VAL A 262 8.98 -18.57 4.45
N ARG A 263 10.04 -19.39 4.52
CA ARG A 263 10.03 -20.61 5.33
C ARG A 263 9.89 -20.32 6.82
N MET A 264 10.55 -19.29 7.33
CA MET A 264 10.40 -18.88 8.75
C MET A 264 8.98 -18.38 9.04
N PHE A 265 8.41 -17.59 8.14
CA PHE A 265 7.04 -17.11 8.29
C PHE A 265 6.02 -18.27 8.28
N ASP A 266 6.17 -19.22 7.35
CA ASP A 266 5.32 -20.42 7.28
C ASP A 266 5.51 -21.34 8.50
N ALA A 267 6.69 -21.30 9.15
CA ALA A 267 6.97 -22.01 10.40
C ALA A 267 6.38 -21.33 11.64
N GLY A 268 5.72 -20.17 11.49
CA GLY A 268 5.00 -19.49 12.58
C GLY A 268 5.80 -18.37 13.27
N PHE A 269 6.91 -17.93 12.71
CA PHE A 269 7.68 -16.80 13.25
C PHE A 269 7.14 -15.48 12.70
N PHE A 270 6.89 -14.50 13.56
CA PHE A 270 6.72 -13.11 13.13
C PHE A 270 8.10 -12.51 12.84
N ILE A 271 8.21 -11.75 11.74
CA ILE A 271 9.48 -11.26 11.23
C ILE A 271 9.40 -9.75 11.05
N ALA A 272 10.20 -9.00 11.81
CA ALA A 272 10.41 -7.56 11.61
C ALA A 272 11.71 -7.35 10.83
N ALA A 273 11.64 -6.68 9.68
CA ALA A 273 12.78 -6.43 8.81
C ALA A 273 12.98 -4.94 8.58
N ALA A 274 14.24 -4.48 8.59
CA ALA A 274 14.59 -3.12 8.20
C ALA A 274 14.33 -2.88 6.70
N ALA A 275 13.77 -1.73 6.34
CA ALA A 275 13.52 -1.39 4.94
C ALA A 275 14.80 -1.03 4.14
N GLY A 276 15.87 -0.62 4.82
CA GLY A 276 17.12 -0.11 4.24
C GLY A 276 17.21 1.43 4.31
N ASN A 277 18.42 1.96 4.11
CA ASN A 277 18.78 3.34 4.46
C ASN A 277 19.30 4.18 3.25
N ASP A 278 18.87 3.86 2.04
CA ASP A 278 19.36 4.48 0.79
C ASP A 278 18.42 5.55 0.22
N GLY A 279 17.31 5.85 0.90
CA GLY A 279 16.23 6.67 0.35
C GLY A 279 15.64 6.10 -0.94
N ALA A 280 15.66 4.77 -1.09
CA ALA A 280 15.29 4.03 -2.29
C ALA A 280 14.04 3.15 -2.09
N ASP A 281 13.60 2.48 -3.16
CA ASP A 281 12.48 1.53 -3.09
C ASP A 281 12.89 0.25 -2.34
N ALA A 282 12.27 0.00 -1.18
CA ALA A 282 12.50 -1.17 -0.32
C ALA A 282 12.26 -2.51 -1.04
N CYS A 283 11.54 -2.52 -2.16
CA CYS A 283 11.38 -3.71 -2.99
C CYS A 283 12.67 -4.16 -3.72
N GLN A 284 13.72 -3.34 -3.71
CA GLN A 284 15.01 -3.67 -4.32
C GLN A 284 15.99 -4.39 -3.39
N THR A 285 15.69 -4.50 -2.09
CA THR A 285 16.60 -5.10 -1.11
C THR A 285 15.95 -6.31 -0.44
N SER A 286 16.76 -7.24 0.06
CA SER A 286 16.29 -8.39 0.85
C SER A 286 16.86 -8.28 2.27
N PRO A 287 16.11 -8.62 3.33
CA PRO A 287 14.80 -9.28 3.33
C PRO A 287 13.59 -8.34 3.22
N ALA A 288 13.78 -7.03 2.99
CA ALA A 288 12.70 -6.03 2.96
C ALA A 288 11.59 -6.34 1.94
N ARG A 289 11.94 -6.91 0.79
CA ARG A 289 10.99 -7.34 -0.25
C ARG A 289 10.32 -8.70 -0.01
N SER A 290 10.86 -9.48 0.93
CA SER A 290 10.55 -10.91 1.04
C SER A 290 9.12 -11.11 1.56
N TYR A 291 8.41 -12.08 0.99
CA TYR A 291 7.07 -12.43 1.48
C TYR A 291 7.17 -13.00 2.91
N GLY A 292 6.42 -12.43 3.84
CA GLY A 292 6.46 -12.82 5.25
C GLY A 292 7.29 -11.88 6.13
N SER A 293 8.16 -11.05 5.53
CA SER A 293 8.72 -9.89 6.23
C SER A 293 7.62 -8.89 6.56
N TYR A 294 7.68 -8.31 7.76
CA TYR A 294 6.97 -7.11 8.11
C TYR A 294 7.99 -5.96 8.09
N THR A 295 8.03 -5.25 6.98
CA THR A 295 9.12 -4.34 6.60
C THR A 295 8.88 -2.94 7.17
N VAL A 296 9.90 -2.41 7.85
CA VAL A 296 9.78 -1.24 8.73
C VAL A 296 10.63 -0.08 8.23
N GLY A 297 9.96 1.04 7.92
CA GLY A 297 10.60 2.32 7.61
C GLY A 297 10.85 3.15 8.87
N ALA A 298 11.72 4.14 8.77
CA ALA A 298 12.10 5.02 9.88
C ALA A 298 11.40 6.37 9.80
N THR A 299 10.88 6.84 10.93
CA THR A 299 10.43 8.23 11.12
C THR A 299 11.28 8.96 12.15
N ASP A 300 11.30 10.28 12.01
CA ASP A 300 11.74 11.19 13.06
C ASP A 300 10.64 11.41 14.11
N ARG A 301 10.94 12.25 15.11
CA ARG A 301 10.05 12.58 16.22
C ARG A 301 8.82 13.42 15.83
N GLU A 302 8.82 13.99 14.63
CA GLU A 302 7.72 14.79 14.08
C GLU A 302 6.82 13.98 13.14
N ASP A 303 6.95 12.65 13.11
CA ASP A 303 6.26 11.76 12.16
C ASP A 303 6.61 12.04 10.69
N ARG A 304 7.80 12.59 10.40
CA ARG A 304 8.30 12.67 9.02
C ARG A 304 9.11 11.43 8.71
N ARG A 305 9.05 10.95 7.47
CA ARG A 305 9.97 9.91 7.01
C ARG A 305 11.41 10.44 7.15
N ALA A 306 12.27 9.68 7.83
CA ALA A 306 13.69 10.01 7.86
C ALA A 306 14.25 9.96 6.43
N GLU A 307 15.06 10.95 6.02
CA GLU A 307 15.48 11.11 4.62
C GLU A 307 16.10 9.83 4.03
N PHE A 308 16.94 9.16 4.83
CA PHE A 308 17.60 7.90 4.49
C PHE A 308 16.63 6.71 4.39
N SER A 309 15.45 6.74 5.01
CA SER A 309 14.57 5.57 5.06
C SER A 309 14.11 5.20 3.65
N ASN A 310 14.35 3.96 3.26
CA ASN A 310 13.73 3.38 2.08
C ASN A 310 12.20 3.48 2.18
N TRP A 311 11.56 3.56 1.01
CA TRP A 311 10.13 3.78 0.82
C TRP A 311 9.57 2.74 -0.16
N GLY A 312 8.28 2.79 -0.45
CA GLY A 312 7.68 1.98 -1.50
C GLY A 312 6.74 0.90 -1.00
N PRO A 313 6.20 0.11 -1.92
CA PRO A 313 5.07 -0.76 -1.63
C PRO A 313 5.42 -2.06 -0.90
N CYS A 314 6.71 -2.34 -0.69
CA CYS A 314 7.16 -3.43 0.17
C CYS A 314 7.26 -3.01 1.64
N LEU A 315 7.05 -1.73 1.96
CA LEU A 315 6.98 -1.25 3.33
C LEU A 315 5.60 -1.57 3.93
N ASP A 316 5.58 -2.10 5.16
CA ASP A 316 4.34 -2.41 5.88
C ASP A 316 3.96 -1.32 6.88
N ILE A 317 4.96 -0.72 7.53
CA ILE A 317 4.75 0.28 8.59
C ILE A 317 5.99 1.17 8.75
N PHE A 318 5.81 2.36 9.34
CA PHE A 318 6.90 3.17 9.89
C PHE A 318 6.99 3.01 11.41
N ALA A 319 8.18 3.19 11.96
CA ALA A 319 8.40 3.29 13.40
C ALA A 319 9.54 4.28 13.71
N PRO A 320 9.66 4.75 14.96
CA PRO A 320 10.79 5.59 15.39
C PRO A 320 12.13 5.01 15.00
N GLY A 321 12.89 5.74 14.18
CA GLY A 321 14.17 5.26 13.66
C GLY A 321 15.24 6.32 13.51
N ASP A 322 14.98 7.60 13.82
CA ASP A 322 15.97 8.67 13.75
C ASP A 322 16.29 9.23 15.15
N GLU A 323 17.56 9.27 15.55
CA GLU A 323 18.00 9.64 16.90
C GLU A 323 17.43 8.73 18.00
N ILE A 324 17.61 7.41 17.86
CA ILE A 324 17.12 6.41 18.83
C ILE A 324 18.20 6.07 19.85
N ALA A 325 17.90 6.34 21.14
CA ALA A 325 18.73 5.94 22.26
C ALA A 325 18.56 4.45 22.60
N SER A 326 19.67 3.74 22.80
CA SER A 326 19.66 2.35 23.27
C SER A 326 21.06 1.92 23.76
N LEU A 327 21.21 0.64 24.12
CA LEU A 327 22.43 0.08 24.72
C LEU A 327 23.63 0.16 23.77
N HIS A 328 24.80 0.44 24.35
CA HIS A 328 26.07 0.40 23.65
C HIS A 328 26.79 -0.95 23.89
N ARG A 329 27.77 -1.31 23.04
CA ARG A 329 28.60 -2.52 23.22
C ARG A 329 29.46 -2.55 24.49
N LEU A 330 29.53 -1.45 25.23
CA LEU A 330 30.25 -1.36 26.50
C LEU A 330 29.22 -1.26 27.62
N ASP A 331 29.38 -2.08 28.66
CA ASP A 331 28.58 -1.98 29.88
C ASP A 331 29.27 -1.02 30.88
N PRO A 332 28.54 -0.08 31.52
CA PRO A 332 27.09 0.16 31.48
C PRO A 332 26.74 1.39 30.62
N TYR A 333 27.05 1.39 29.32
CA TYR A 333 26.89 2.56 28.46
C TYR A 333 25.72 2.42 27.48
N TRP A 334 25.19 3.56 27.04
CA TRP A 334 24.18 3.71 25.98
C TRP A 334 24.67 4.70 24.91
N THR A 335 24.03 4.72 23.75
CA THR A 335 24.35 5.60 22.62
C THR A 335 23.09 5.92 21.80
N ILE A 336 23.20 6.83 20.83
CA ILE A 336 22.14 7.24 19.91
C ILE A 336 22.56 6.85 18.49
N ASP A 337 21.71 6.08 17.81
CA ASP A 337 21.89 5.68 16.43
C ASP A 337 20.58 5.95 15.65
N SER A 338 20.71 6.26 14.36
CA SER A 338 19.59 6.40 13.41
C SER A 338 19.66 5.33 12.33
N GLY A 339 18.52 4.77 11.93
CA GLY A 339 18.41 3.80 10.84
C GLY A 339 17.07 3.08 10.86
N THR A 340 16.69 2.49 9.73
CA THR A 340 15.58 1.50 9.71
C THR A 340 15.89 0.28 10.60
N SER A 341 17.18 0.03 10.86
CA SER A 341 17.68 -0.89 11.89
C SER A 341 17.22 -0.57 13.31
N MET A 342 16.90 0.68 13.63
CA MET A 342 16.39 1.13 14.92
C MET A 342 14.85 1.22 14.92
N ALA A 343 14.22 1.34 13.74
CA ALA A 343 12.77 1.25 13.58
C ALA A 343 12.24 -0.18 13.71
N ALA A 344 12.87 -1.14 13.01
CA ALA A 344 12.49 -2.57 13.07
C ALA A 344 12.37 -3.14 14.50
N PRO A 345 13.30 -2.88 15.45
CA PRO A 345 13.20 -3.41 16.80
C PRO A 345 12.05 -2.84 17.64
N HIS A 346 11.55 -1.63 17.34
CA HIS A 346 10.32 -1.14 17.97
C HIS A 346 9.13 -2.04 17.60
N VAL A 347 9.03 -2.43 16.32
CA VAL A 347 8.00 -3.33 15.82
C VAL A 347 8.19 -4.75 16.35
N ALA A 348 9.43 -5.24 16.43
CA ALA A 348 9.73 -6.55 17.01
C ALA A 348 9.33 -6.62 18.49
N GLY A 349 9.60 -5.56 19.25
CA GLY A 349 9.16 -5.42 20.63
C GLY A 349 7.64 -5.37 20.75
N ALA A 350 6.96 -4.58 19.93
CA ALA A 350 5.50 -4.51 19.89
C ALA A 350 4.85 -5.88 19.60
N ALA A 351 5.40 -6.62 18.63
CA ALA A 351 5.00 -7.98 18.32
C ALA A 351 5.20 -8.92 19.52
N ALA A 352 6.32 -8.80 20.24
CA ALA A 352 6.58 -9.59 21.44
C ALA A 352 5.58 -9.28 22.57
N VAL A 353 5.24 -8.00 22.80
CA VAL A 353 4.18 -7.63 23.76
C VAL A 353 2.85 -8.28 23.40
N TYR A 354 2.47 -8.22 22.12
CA TYR A 354 1.23 -8.84 21.64
C TYR A 354 1.22 -10.36 21.82
N LEU A 355 2.29 -11.04 21.42
CA LEU A 355 2.45 -12.50 21.56
C LEU A 355 2.52 -12.96 23.02
N GLY A 356 3.04 -12.13 23.93
CA GLY A 356 3.02 -12.43 25.38
C GLY A 356 1.59 -12.51 25.93
N GLN A 357 0.64 -11.81 25.30
CA GLN A 357 -0.78 -11.82 25.66
C GLN A 357 -1.60 -12.80 24.82
N HIS A 358 -1.13 -13.10 23.60
CA HIS A 358 -1.76 -13.98 22.62
C HIS A 358 -0.75 -15.04 22.14
N PRO A 359 -0.35 -15.99 23.01
CA PRO A 359 0.76 -16.91 22.71
C PRO A 359 0.48 -17.86 21.54
N ASP A 360 -0.80 -18.09 21.21
CA ASP A 360 -1.21 -18.93 20.09
C ASP A 360 -1.45 -18.14 18.78
N ALA A 361 -1.20 -16.82 18.77
CA ALA A 361 -1.42 -16.00 17.59
C ALA A 361 -0.42 -16.35 16.47
N THR A 362 -0.94 -16.50 15.27
CA THR A 362 -0.16 -16.69 14.05
C THR A 362 0.55 -15.39 13.63
N PRO A 363 1.66 -15.45 12.87
CA PRO A 363 2.33 -14.26 12.34
C PRO A 363 1.37 -13.29 11.62
N GLN A 364 0.40 -13.82 10.88
CA GLN A 364 -0.61 -13.03 10.17
C GLN A 364 -1.54 -12.27 11.13
N GLU A 365 -1.91 -12.88 12.26
CA GLU A 365 -2.72 -12.24 13.30
C GLU A 365 -1.93 -11.13 14.00
N VAL A 366 -0.64 -11.35 14.26
CA VAL A 366 0.27 -10.31 14.79
C VAL A 366 0.37 -9.14 13.81
N GLN A 367 0.64 -9.40 12.52
CA GLN A 367 0.69 -8.37 11.48
C GLN A 367 -0.62 -7.57 11.42
N ALA A 368 -1.77 -8.25 11.44
CA ALA A 368 -3.07 -7.60 11.41
C ALA A 368 -3.31 -6.74 12.67
N ALA A 369 -2.91 -7.21 13.85
CA ALA A 369 -3.04 -6.46 15.09
C ALA A 369 -2.19 -5.18 15.08
N LEU A 370 -0.93 -5.28 14.67
CA LEU A 370 -0.04 -4.12 14.54
C LEU A 370 -0.55 -3.13 13.50
N ALA A 371 -0.97 -3.61 12.33
CA ALA A 371 -1.51 -2.77 11.26
C ALA A 371 -2.81 -2.05 11.64
N ALA A 372 -3.60 -2.63 12.55
CA ALA A 372 -4.83 -2.04 13.08
C ALA A 372 -4.58 -1.05 14.22
N ALA A 373 -3.51 -1.27 15.01
CA ALA A 373 -3.11 -0.38 16.08
C ALA A 373 -2.36 0.86 15.57
N ALA A 374 -1.61 0.70 14.47
CA ALA A 374 -0.88 1.76 13.80
C ALA A 374 -1.75 2.98 13.49
N SER A 375 -1.20 4.17 13.74
CA SER A 375 -1.91 5.44 13.59
C SER A 375 -0.95 6.55 13.17
N GLY A 376 -1.50 7.67 12.69
CA GLY A 376 -0.72 8.84 12.27
C GLY A 376 -0.61 8.98 10.75
N TRP A 377 -0.25 10.20 10.35
CA TRP A 377 0.09 10.56 8.98
C TRP A 377 1.58 10.81 8.92
N VAL A 378 2.29 10.03 8.10
CA VAL A 378 3.72 10.22 7.85
C VAL A 378 3.90 11.28 6.77
N GLU A 379 4.54 12.39 7.12
CA GLU A 379 4.93 13.41 6.16
C GLU A 379 6.04 12.86 5.25
N ASP A 380 5.91 13.10 3.94
CA ASP A 380 6.79 12.56 2.89
C ASP A 380 7.05 11.05 3.01
N ALA A 381 5.99 10.25 3.23
CA ALA A 381 6.10 8.79 3.33
C ALA A 381 6.80 8.10 2.13
N GLY A 382 6.96 8.79 1.00
CA GLY A 382 7.52 8.25 -0.24
C GLY A 382 6.47 7.54 -1.11
N TYR A 383 6.79 7.40 -2.40
CA TYR A 383 5.83 6.92 -3.40
C TYR A 383 5.36 5.49 -3.10
N GLN A 384 4.05 5.31 -2.91
CA GLN A 384 3.39 4.02 -2.60
C GLN A 384 3.67 3.40 -1.24
N SER A 385 4.35 4.10 -0.33
CA SER A 385 4.47 3.67 1.07
C SER A 385 3.13 3.77 1.82
N PRO A 386 2.92 2.96 2.88
CA PRO A 386 1.83 3.17 3.82
C PRO A 386 2.09 4.44 4.65
N SER A 387 1.10 5.30 4.82
CA SER A 387 1.17 6.40 5.79
C SER A 387 0.62 5.89 7.13
N LYS A 388 1.45 5.13 7.86
CA LYS A 388 1.13 4.50 9.14
C LYS A 388 2.37 4.44 10.03
N VAL A 389 2.29 4.99 11.25
CA VAL A 389 3.33 4.86 12.27
C VAL A 389 2.90 3.83 13.31
N LEU A 390 3.85 3.06 13.82
CA LEU A 390 3.64 2.13 14.91
C LEU A 390 3.05 2.87 16.12
N THR A 391 1.90 2.38 16.57
CA THR A 391 1.28 2.78 17.84
C THR A 391 0.77 1.54 18.55
N MET A 392 1.26 1.34 19.77
CA MET A 392 0.75 0.49 20.83
C MET A 392 -0.45 1.21 21.46
N GLY A 393 -1.61 0.57 21.47
CA GLY A 393 -2.79 1.18 22.07
C GLY A 393 -2.62 1.31 23.58
N ALA A 394 -2.66 2.54 24.11
CA ALA A 394 -2.81 2.82 25.53
C ALA A 394 -3.92 1.94 26.14
N SER A 395 -3.51 0.92 26.89
CA SER A 395 -4.35 -0.06 27.58
C SER A 395 -5.36 -0.84 26.70
N LEU A 396 -5.17 -2.15 26.59
CA LEU A 396 -6.18 -3.11 26.09
C LEU A 396 -7.36 -3.27 27.07
N THR A 397 -7.82 -2.20 27.72
CA THR A 397 -9.05 -2.22 28.50
C THR A 397 -10.21 -1.91 27.55
N PRO A 398 -11.12 -2.88 27.29
CA PRO A 398 -12.30 -2.60 26.49
C PRO A 398 -13.08 -1.42 27.05
N GLY A 399 -13.57 -0.54 26.16
CA GLY A 399 -14.49 0.52 26.53
C GLY A 399 -15.75 -0.02 27.22
N ALA A 400 -16.49 0.85 27.89
CA ALA A 400 -17.72 0.45 28.56
C ALA A 400 -18.78 -0.05 27.56
N PRO A 401 -19.40 -1.23 27.78
CA PRO A 401 -20.55 -1.66 27.01
C PRO A 401 -21.68 -0.62 27.06
N ALA A 402 -22.31 -0.37 25.92
CA ALA A 402 -23.34 0.65 25.74
C ALA A 402 -24.75 0.04 25.62
N ASN A 403 -25.80 0.86 25.65
CA ASN A 403 -27.19 0.45 25.44
C ASN A 403 -27.64 -0.72 26.33
N LEU A 404 -27.25 -0.69 27.61
CA LEU A 404 -27.61 -1.73 28.56
C LEU A 404 -29.14 -1.73 28.80
N VAL A 405 -29.78 -2.86 28.51
CA VAL A 405 -31.19 -3.12 28.77
C VAL A 405 -31.30 -4.36 29.63
N ALA A 406 -32.16 -4.33 30.66
CA ALA A 406 -32.44 -5.49 31.48
C ALA A 406 -33.95 -5.65 31.69
N THR A 407 -34.47 -6.84 31.42
CA THR A 407 -35.89 -7.19 31.58
C THR A 407 -36.04 -8.40 32.49
N ALA A 408 -37.08 -8.39 33.33
CA ALA A 408 -37.40 -9.53 34.18
C ALA A 408 -38.00 -10.65 33.31
N GLY A 409 -37.34 -11.80 33.25
CA GLY A 409 -37.77 -12.89 32.37
C GLY A 409 -38.79 -13.86 33.00
N GLY A 410 -39.03 -13.75 34.31
CA GLY A 410 -39.87 -14.65 35.10
C GLY A 410 -39.37 -14.76 36.56
N PRO A 411 -39.99 -15.61 37.40
CA PRO A 411 -39.54 -15.79 38.78
C PRO A 411 -38.12 -16.38 38.83
N GLY A 412 -37.14 -15.56 39.23
CA GLY A 412 -35.77 -15.97 39.53
C GLY A 412 -34.74 -15.77 38.40
N TYR A 413 -35.06 -15.08 37.31
CA TYR A 413 -34.06 -14.71 36.29
C TYR A 413 -34.35 -13.37 35.59
N ALA A 414 -33.29 -12.71 35.12
CA ALA A 414 -33.33 -11.52 34.29
C ALA A 414 -32.64 -11.78 32.94
N HIS A 415 -33.16 -11.18 31.88
CA HIS A 415 -32.49 -11.07 30.59
C HIS A 415 -31.80 -9.71 30.53
N VAL A 416 -30.52 -9.70 30.14
CA VAL A 416 -29.70 -8.49 30.05
C VAL A 416 -29.10 -8.45 28.64
N SER A 417 -29.21 -7.32 27.95
CA SER A 417 -28.65 -7.10 26.61
C SER A 417 -27.88 -5.78 26.54
N TRP A 418 -26.88 -5.70 25.66
CA TRP A 418 -26.02 -4.54 25.49
C TRP A 418 -25.47 -4.46 24.06
N SER A 419 -24.84 -3.35 23.74
CA SER A 419 -24.00 -3.16 22.55
C SER A 419 -22.52 -3.22 22.94
N ALA A 420 -21.71 -3.88 22.12
CA ALA A 420 -20.26 -3.90 22.28
C ALA A 420 -19.68 -2.47 22.20
N PRO A 421 -18.58 -2.18 22.92
CA PRO A 421 -17.92 -0.88 22.86
C PRO A 421 -17.40 -0.58 21.43
N SER A 422 -17.39 0.70 21.04
CA SER A 422 -16.87 1.15 19.74
C SER A 422 -15.36 1.33 19.77
N GLY A 423 -14.64 0.68 18.84
CA GLY A 423 -13.17 0.71 18.75
C GLY A 423 -12.53 -0.63 19.14
N ALA A 424 -11.85 -1.25 18.18
CA ALA A 424 -10.96 -2.43 18.19
C ALA A 424 -11.10 -3.50 19.30
N LEU A 425 -11.24 -4.76 18.81
CA LEU A 425 -11.34 -6.06 19.50
C LEU A 425 -12.76 -6.50 19.88
N VAL A 426 -13.23 -7.57 19.22
CA VAL A 426 -14.39 -8.35 19.67
C VAL A 426 -14.04 -8.94 21.02
N ALA A 427 -14.63 -8.45 22.10
CA ALA A 427 -14.39 -9.00 23.43
C ALA A 427 -14.82 -10.48 23.45
N PRO A 428 -13.93 -11.45 23.74
CA PRO A 428 -14.29 -12.87 23.72
C PRO A 428 -15.26 -13.25 24.84
N SER A 429 -15.40 -12.41 25.86
CA SER A 429 -16.35 -12.63 26.96
C SER A 429 -16.80 -11.33 27.63
N TYR A 430 -17.94 -11.41 28.32
CA TYR A 430 -18.50 -10.35 29.14
C TYR A 430 -18.79 -10.87 30.54
N VAL A 431 -18.55 -10.02 31.53
CA VAL A 431 -18.96 -10.24 32.91
C VAL A 431 -20.19 -9.40 33.18
N VAL A 432 -21.27 -10.05 33.57
CA VAL A 432 -22.49 -9.39 34.01
C VAL A 432 -22.62 -9.50 35.52
N GLU A 433 -22.82 -8.36 36.17
CA GLU A 433 -22.97 -8.26 37.61
C GLU A 433 -24.37 -7.76 37.98
N VAL A 434 -25.00 -8.42 38.95
CA VAL A 434 -26.31 -8.07 39.48
C VAL A 434 -26.26 -8.02 41.01
N ARG A 435 -26.88 -7.01 41.62
CA ARG A 435 -27.07 -6.95 43.09
C ARG A 435 -28.44 -6.42 43.44
N ARG A 436 -28.91 -6.66 44.67
CA ARG A 436 -29.93 -5.77 45.27
C ARG A 436 -29.30 -4.42 45.49
N SER A 437 -30.03 -3.33 45.24
CA SER A 437 -29.50 -1.97 45.43
C SER A 437 -28.95 -1.83 46.86
N GLY A 438 -27.65 -1.52 46.98
CA GLY A 438 -26.92 -1.46 48.27
C GLY A 438 -26.33 -2.77 48.81
N GLY A 439 -26.48 -3.91 48.11
CA GLY A 439 -25.94 -5.22 48.47
C GLY A 439 -24.65 -5.62 47.75
N SER A 440 -24.20 -6.87 47.92
CA SER A 440 -23.03 -7.44 47.22
C SER A 440 -23.37 -7.86 45.78
N TRP A 441 -22.42 -7.69 44.86
CA TRP A 441 -22.53 -8.13 43.47
C TRP A 441 -22.47 -9.65 43.34
N GLN A 442 -23.39 -10.20 42.56
CA GLN A 442 -23.32 -11.55 42.02
C GLN A 442 -22.86 -11.46 40.57
N THR A 443 -21.94 -12.34 40.19
CA THR A 443 -21.21 -12.24 38.92
C THR A 443 -21.48 -13.46 38.05
N SER A 444 -21.70 -13.26 36.76
CA SER A 444 -21.82 -14.32 35.76
C SER A 444 -21.04 -13.94 34.50
N THR A 445 -20.35 -14.89 33.88
CA THR A 445 -19.59 -14.67 32.64
C THR A 445 -20.32 -15.28 31.45
N THR A 446 -20.30 -14.60 30.31
CA THR A 446 -20.87 -15.10 29.03
C THR A 446 -19.92 -14.82 27.87
N THR A 447 -20.06 -15.57 26.78
CA THR A 447 -19.36 -15.33 25.49
C THR A 447 -20.28 -14.75 24.42
N SER A 448 -21.57 -14.57 24.72
CA SER A 448 -22.50 -13.87 23.82
C SER A 448 -22.12 -12.39 23.72
N GLN A 449 -22.15 -11.87 22.49
CA GLN A 449 -21.71 -10.51 22.16
C GLN A 449 -22.76 -9.44 22.47
N THR A 450 -24.02 -9.85 22.65
CA THR A 450 -25.16 -8.93 22.69
C THR A 450 -26.09 -9.15 23.88
N ASP A 451 -26.06 -10.32 24.52
CA ASP A 451 -27.00 -10.66 25.60
C ASP A 451 -26.54 -11.76 26.57
N ALA A 452 -27.20 -11.84 27.73
CA ALA A 452 -27.05 -12.93 28.69
C ALA A 452 -28.35 -13.15 29.48
N ARG A 453 -28.55 -14.41 29.88
CA ARG A 453 -29.59 -14.79 30.85
C ARG A 453 -28.95 -15.08 32.21
N ILE A 454 -29.43 -14.42 33.26
CA ILE A 454 -28.84 -14.52 34.60
C ILE A 454 -29.88 -15.03 35.58
N SER A 455 -29.55 -16.15 36.23
CA SER A 455 -30.32 -16.68 37.36
C SER A 455 -30.04 -15.81 38.59
N THR A 456 -31.03 -15.02 39.02
CA THR A 456 -30.90 -14.14 40.20
C THR A 456 -31.05 -14.93 41.50
N GLY A 457 -31.48 -16.20 41.45
CA GLY A 457 -31.61 -17.10 42.59
C GLY A 457 -32.65 -16.66 43.65
N VAL A 458 -33.33 -15.53 43.44
CA VAL A 458 -34.26 -14.91 44.39
C VAL A 458 -35.42 -14.27 43.59
N PRO A 459 -36.69 -14.37 44.05
CA PRO A 459 -37.79 -13.62 43.44
C PRO A 459 -37.44 -12.13 43.39
N LEU A 460 -37.72 -11.45 42.26
CA LEU A 460 -37.44 -10.03 42.01
C LEU A 460 -38.33 -9.08 42.86
N ALA A 461 -38.40 -9.32 44.17
CA ALA A 461 -38.99 -8.40 45.14
C ALA A 461 -37.89 -7.45 45.64
N GLY A 462 -37.88 -6.21 45.14
CA GLY A 462 -36.93 -5.13 45.48
C GLY A 462 -36.25 -4.52 44.26
N SER A 463 -35.58 -3.37 44.44
CA SER A 463 -34.79 -2.73 43.37
C SER A 463 -33.42 -3.41 43.22
N TYR A 464 -33.00 -3.67 41.99
CA TYR A 464 -31.72 -4.33 41.68
C TYR A 464 -30.84 -3.44 40.82
N ASP A 465 -29.54 -3.49 40.99
CA ASP A 465 -28.56 -2.81 40.14
C ASP A 465 -27.91 -3.85 39.21
N VAL A 466 -27.74 -3.51 37.94
CA VAL A 466 -27.10 -4.34 36.91
C VAL A 466 -26.00 -3.55 36.23
N ARG A 467 -24.86 -4.18 35.95
CA ARG A 467 -23.81 -3.64 35.06
C ARG A 467 -23.13 -4.75 34.27
N VAL A 468 -22.54 -4.39 33.13
CA VAL A 468 -21.82 -5.32 32.24
C VAL A 468 -20.42 -4.78 31.99
N THR A 469 -19.43 -5.67 32.03
CA THR A 469 -18.03 -5.36 31.76
C THR A 469 -17.54 -6.26 30.63
N ALA A 470 -16.92 -5.68 29.61
CA ALA A 470 -16.27 -6.44 28.54
C ALA A 470 -14.90 -6.95 29.03
N ASN A 471 -14.55 -8.20 28.70
CA ASN A 471 -13.29 -8.83 29.09
C ASN A 471 -12.50 -9.30 27.86
N VAL A 472 -11.20 -9.05 27.88
CA VAL A 472 -10.21 -9.62 26.94
C VAL A 472 -9.17 -10.38 27.76
N GLY A 473 -9.22 -11.71 27.70
CA GLY A 473 -8.37 -12.57 28.53
C GLY A 473 -8.64 -12.39 30.03
N GLN A 474 -7.62 -12.02 30.81
CA GLN A 474 -7.73 -11.74 32.25
C GLN A 474 -8.03 -10.27 32.58
N PHE A 475 -8.06 -9.39 31.57
CA PHE A 475 -8.25 -7.95 31.77
C PHE A 475 -9.73 -7.60 31.69
N ALA A 476 -10.25 -7.02 32.79
CA ALA A 476 -11.59 -6.47 32.86
C ALA A 476 -11.58 -5.02 32.36
N GLY A 477 -12.45 -4.72 31.39
CA GLY A 477 -12.63 -3.36 30.87
C GLY A 477 -13.37 -2.44 31.83
N VAL A 478 -13.78 -1.28 31.31
CA VAL A 478 -14.60 -0.33 32.08
C VAL A 478 -16.02 -0.89 32.21
N PRO A 479 -16.60 -0.99 33.42
CA PRO A 479 -18.00 -1.41 33.56
C PRO A 479 -18.95 -0.39 32.93
N SER A 480 -20.06 -0.87 32.37
CA SER A 480 -21.18 -0.01 31.96
C SER A 480 -21.70 0.82 33.14
N ALA A 481 -22.44 1.89 32.83
CA ALA A 481 -23.27 2.55 33.82
C ALA A 481 -24.19 1.53 34.52
N ILE A 482 -24.48 1.76 35.80
CA ILE A 482 -25.37 0.91 36.58
C ILE A 482 -26.81 1.17 36.14
N LEU A 483 -27.51 0.12 35.70
CA LEU A 483 -28.94 0.12 35.43
C LEU A 483 -29.70 -0.40 36.66
N SER A 484 -30.55 0.44 37.26
CA SER A 484 -31.41 0.00 38.36
C SER A 484 -32.77 -0.51 37.86
N LEU A 485 -33.07 -1.78 38.12
CA LEU A 485 -34.35 -2.45 37.84
C LEU A 485 -35.40 -2.10 38.89
N THR A 486 -36.58 -1.69 38.44
CA THR A 486 -37.78 -1.48 39.27
C THR A 486 -38.53 -2.81 39.46
N PRO A 487 -38.92 -3.20 40.70
CA PRO A 487 -39.57 -4.47 40.96
C PRO A 487 -40.93 -4.61 40.27
N LEU A 488 -41.18 -5.79 39.68
CA LEU A 488 -42.46 -6.12 39.08
C LEU A 488 -43.51 -6.54 40.12
N VAL A 489 -44.75 -6.11 39.94
CA VAL A 489 -45.92 -6.48 40.76
C VAL A 489 -47.06 -6.99 39.88
N THR A 490 -47.82 -7.95 40.38
CA THR A 490 -49.05 -8.44 39.75
C THR A 490 -50.23 -8.05 40.63
N PRO A 491 -51.24 -7.35 40.09
CA PRO A 491 -52.48 -7.12 40.82
C PRO A 491 -53.19 -8.41 41.17
N ALA A 492 -53.92 -8.40 42.29
CA ALA A 492 -54.85 -9.46 42.66
C ALA A 492 -56.24 -9.15 42.08
N ASP A 493 -57.02 -10.19 41.79
CA ASP A 493 -58.33 -10.03 41.14
C ASP A 493 -59.36 -9.29 42.00
N VAL A 494 -60.18 -8.47 41.34
CA VAL A 494 -61.38 -7.81 41.91
C VAL A 494 -62.57 -8.76 41.77
N VAL A 495 -63.37 -8.90 42.83
CA VAL A 495 -64.51 -9.82 42.87
C VAL A 495 -65.82 -9.05 42.80
N PHE A 496 -66.69 -9.37 41.83
CA PHE A 496 -68.03 -8.79 41.68
C PHE A 496 -69.12 -9.79 42.09
N ARG A 497 -70.23 -9.27 42.64
CA ARG A 497 -71.38 -10.07 43.07
C ARG A 497 -72.67 -9.35 42.66
N ASP A 498 -73.34 -9.88 41.66
CA ASP A 498 -74.48 -9.29 40.96
C ASP A 498 -75.66 -10.27 40.99
N THR A 499 -76.76 -9.90 41.64
CA THR A 499 -77.82 -10.84 42.01
C THR A 499 -79.14 -10.61 41.30
N ASP A 500 -79.53 -9.36 40.99
CA ASP A 500 -80.80 -9.04 40.29
C ASP A 500 -81.11 -7.52 40.27
N GLY A 501 -80.11 -6.64 40.11
CA GLY A 501 -80.30 -5.21 39.87
C GLY A 501 -80.90 -4.46 41.07
N ASN A 502 -80.45 -4.79 42.28
CA ASN A 502 -80.86 -4.12 43.52
C ASN A 502 -79.66 -3.85 44.45
N ASP A 503 -79.91 -3.23 45.59
CA ASP A 503 -78.94 -2.71 46.55
C ASP A 503 -78.02 -3.75 47.22
N LYS A 504 -78.08 -5.02 46.81
CA LYS A 504 -77.21 -6.12 47.25
C LYS A 504 -76.05 -6.41 46.32
N ASP A 505 -76.02 -5.75 45.18
CA ASP A 505 -74.95 -5.85 44.20
C ASP A 505 -73.69 -5.18 44.77
N THR A 506 -72.53 -5.85 44.72
CA THR A 506 -71.28 -5.38 45.37
C THR A 506 -70.02 -5.76 44.59
N TYR A 507 -68.92 -5.02 44.80
CA TYR A 507 -67.57 -5.36 44.33
C TYR A 507 -66.52 -5.25 45.45
N THR A 508 -65.49 -6.11 45.43
CA THR A 508 -64.45 -6.17 46.46
C THR A 508 -63.06 -5.87 45.88
N VAL A 509 -62.41 -4.83 46.40
CA VAL A 509 -61.03 -4.41 46.07
C VAL A 509 -60.04 -5.10 47.02
N PRO A 510 -59.02 -5.84 46.51
CA PRO A 510 -58.09 -6.59 47.35
C PRO A 510 -56.93 -5.73 47.91
N ALA A 511 -56.27 -6.21 48.97
CA ALA A 511 -55.03 -5.62 49.47
C ALA A 511 -53.82 -6.26 48.76
N ALA A 512 -53.09 -5.48 47.95
CA ALA A 512 -51.88 -5.94 47.26
C ALA A 512 -50.73 -4.95 47.46
N ARG A 513 -49.57 -5.43 47.93
CA ARG A 513 -48.41 -4.58 48.19
C ARG A 513 -47.82 -4.08 46.88
N GLY A 514 -47.69 -2.75 46.74
CA GLY A 514 -47.10 -2.11 45.56
C GLY A 514 -48.05 -1.90 44.39
N VAL A 515 -49.35 -2.20 44.57
CA VAL A 515 -50.42 -1.97 43.57
C VAL A 515 -51.45 -1.01 44.18
N GLU A 516 -51.81 0.02 43.43
CA GLU A 516 -52.90 0.93 43.75
C GLU A 516 -54.11 0.55 42.88
N TYR A 517 -55.28 0.39 43.50
CA TYR A 517 -56.54 0.17 42.77
C TYR A 517 -57.32 1.46 42.70
N LEU A 518 -57.89 1.75 41.53
CA LEU A 518 -58.63 2.96 41.26
C LEU A 518 -60.04 2.62 40.77
N VAL A 519 -61.01 3.42 41.20
CA VAL A 519 -62.38 3.41 40.67
C VAL A 519 -62.66 4.85 40.26
N ASP A 520 -63.10 5.05 39.02
CA ASP A 520 -63.31 6.37 38.41
C ASP A 520 -62.08 7.32 38.50
N GLY A 521 -60.87 6.74 38.52
CA GLY A 521 -59.60 7.48 38.56
C GLY A 521 -59.10 7.85 39.96
N ASP A 522 -59.86 7.57 41.02
CA ASP A 522 -59.45 7.82 42.41
C ASP A 522 -58.92 6.55 43.08
N VAL A 523 -57.85 6.65 43.88
CA VAL A 523 -57.27 5.50 44.60
C VAL A 523 -58.20 5.06 45.73
N VAL A 524 -58.64 3.81 45.68
CA VAL A 524 -59.58 3.21 46.65
C VAL A 524 -58.83 2.24 47.57
N ALA A 525 -59.15 2.31 48.87
CA ALA A 525 -58.59 1.38 49.85
C ALA A 525 -59.14 -0.05 49.64
N ALA A 526 -58.42 -1.06 50.12
CA ALA A 526 -58.93 -2.43 50.08
C ALA A 526 -60.22 -2.58 50.92
N GLY A 527 -61.29 -3.14 50.34
CA GLY A 527 -62.62 -3.16 50.95
C GLY A 527 -63.72 -3.69 50.03
N THR A 528 -64.95 -3.81 50.52
CA THR A 528 -66.14 -4.18 49.73
C THR A 528 -67.08 -3.00 49.60
N TYR A 529 -67.56 -2.75 48.38
CA TYR A 529 -68.30 -1.57 47.97
C TYR A 529 -69.62 -1.96 47.25
N PRO A 530 -70.68 -1.13 47.30
CA PRO A 530 -71.90 -1.36 46.53
C PRO A 530 -71.64 -1.27 45.01
N GLY A 531 -72.27 -2.12 44.22
CA GLY A 531 -72.17 -2.17 42.76
C GLY A 531 -73.48 -1.81 42.09
N SER A 532 -73.46 -0.86 41.16
CA SER A 532 -74.59 -0.51 40.29
C SER A 532 -74.06 0.05 38.98
N GLY A 533 -74.80 -0.17 37.88
CA GLY A 533 -74.32 0.21 36.54
C GLY A 533 -73.05 -0.55 36.15
N THR A 534 -72.21 0.04 35.30
CA THR A 534 -70.90 -0.52 34.98
C THR A 534 -69.86 0.01 35.96
N VAL A 535 -69.29 -0.87 36.79
CA VAL A 535 -68.16 -0.53 37.65
C VAL A 535 -66.89 -1.06 37.01
N THR A 536 -65.94 -0.15 36.77
CA THR A 536 -64.59 -0.48 36.32
C THR A 536 -63.60 -0.18 37.45
N VAL A 537 -62.90 -1.21 37.90
CA VAL A 537 -61.77 -1.07 38.82
C VAL A 537 -60.49 -1.25 38.01
N THR A 538 -59.64 -0.23 37.99
CA THR A 538 -58.30 -0.31 37.38
C THR A 538 -57.22 -0.49 38.44
N ALA A 539 -56.09 -1.08 38.08
CA ALA A 539 -54.93 -1.21 38.94
C ALA A 539 -53.71 -0.62 38.25
N ARG A 540 -52.90 0.14 39.00
CA ARG A 540 -51.58 0.60 38.57
C ARG A 540 -50.53 0.23 39.59
N ALA A 541 -49.28 0.17 39.16
CA ALA A 541 -48.18 0.05 40.10
C ALA A 541 -48.03 1.36 40.91
N ALA A 542 -47.76 1.23 42.21
CA ALA A 542 -47.36 2.38 43.02
C ALA A 542 -45.99 2.91 42.54
N ALA A 543 -45.65 4.17 42.85
CA ALA A 543 -44.53 4.95 42.29
C ALA A 543 -43.10 4.34 42.36
N SER A 544 -42.93 3.13 42.89
CA SER A 544 -41.65 2.39 42.93
C SER A 544 -41.75 0.94 42.42
N PHE A 545 -42.81 0.62 41.69
CA PHE A 545 -43.09 -0.69 41.12
C PHE A 545 -43.49 -0.56 39.64
N VAL A 546 -43.41 -1.66 38.90
CA VAL A 546 -43.92 -1.75 37.52
C VAL A 546 -44.84 -2.96 37.43
N LEU A 547 -45.95 -2.88 36.70
CA LEU A 547 -46.85 -4.03 36.54
C LEU A 547 -46.21 -5.10 35.65
N VAL A 548 -46.40 -6.38 35.97
CA VAL A 548 -45.99 -7.47 35.07
C VAL A 548 -46.72 -7.31 33.73
N GLU A 549 -45.98 -7.40 32.63
CA GLU A 549 -46.53 -7.31 31.28
C GLU A 549 -47.63 -8.38 31.07
N GLY A 550 -48.81 -7.94 30.64
CA GLY A 550 -49.99 -8.81 30.49
C GLY A 550 -50.75 -9.12 31.78
N ALA A 551 -50.40 -8.52 32.92
CA ALA A 551 -51.21 -8.62 34.13
C ALA A 551 -52.59 -7.98 33.93
N ALA A 552 -53.62 -8.55 34.54
CA ALA A 552 -54.94 -7.91 34.57
C ALA A 552 -54.85 -6.61 35.37
N THR A 553 -55.10 -5.49 34.71
CA THR A 553 -55.05 -4.14 35.28
C THR A 553 -56.41 -3.46 35.27
N GLU A 554 -57.43 -4.14 34.79
CA GLU A 554 -58.78 -3.62 34.70
C GLU A 554 -59.76 -4.78 34.86
N TRP A 555 -60.72 -4.62 35.77
CA TRP A 555 -61.86 -5.51 35.88
C TRP A 555 -63.12 -4.67 35.82
N THR A 556 -63.99 -5.00 34.88
CA THR A 556 -65.25 -4.30 34.66
C THR A 556 -66.39 -5.29 34.81
N HIS A 557 -67.41 -4.90 35.57
CA HIS A 557 -68.66 -5.65 35.67
C HIS A 557 -69.84 -4.69 35.56
N THR A 558 -70.80 -5.05 34.71
CA THR A 558 -72.05 -4.30 34.52
C THR A 558 -73.16 -5.01 35.25
N PHE A 559 -73.73 -4.35 36.26
CA PHE A 559 -74.88 -4.80 37.02
C PHE A 559 -76.19 -4.49 36.25
N ASP A 560 -77.13 -5.44 36.14
CA ASP A 560 -78.30 -5.40 35.23
C ASP A 560 -79.26 -4.18 35.40
N ALA A 561 -79.68 -3.53 34.29
CA ALA A 561 -80.81 -2.55 34.22
C ALA A 561 -81.43 -2.42 32.78
N ARG A 562 -82.70 -1.96 32.64
CA ARG A 562 -83.49 -1.85 31.36
C ARG A 562 -83.19 -0.55 30.53
N PRO A 563 -83.36 -0.53 29.18
CA PRO A 563 -82.84 0.51 28.25
C PRO A 563 -83.66 1.81 28.03
N TYR A 564 -83.01 2.91 27.59
CA TYR A 564 -83.49 4.31 27.52
C TYR A 564 -83.53 4.90 26.06
N PRO A 565 -84.39 5.91 25.73
CA PRO A 565 -84.43 6.54 24.38
C PRO A 565 -83.37 7.65 24.17
N ALA A 566 -82.86 7.84 22.94
CA ALA A 566 -81.78 8.80 22.61
C ALA A 566 -82.02 9.61 21.32
N GLU A 567 -81.71 10.92 21.30
CA GLU A 567 -81.92 11.82 20.13
C GLU A 567 -80.61 12.54 19.74
N PRO A 568 -80.04 12.32 18.53
CA PRO A 568 -78.77 12.93 18.12
C PRO A 568 -78.83 14.46 18.02
N ALA A 569 -77.83 15.13 18.58
CA ALA A 569 -77.54 16.55 18.35
C ALA A 569 -76.72 16.76 17.07
N ALA A 570 -76.84 17.94 16.46
CA ALA A 570 -76.16 18.27 15.21
C ALA A 570 -74.64 18.47 15.38
N VAL A 571 -73.87 18.00 14.40
CA VAL A 571 -72.42 18.27 14.31
C VAL A 571 -72.21 19.70 13.83
N VAL A 572 -71.33 20.43 14.52
CA VAL A 572 -71.02 21.83 14.21
C VAL A 572 -69.70 21.87 13.45
N PHE A 573 -69.67 22.53 12.30
CA PHE A 573 -68.46 22.77 11.52
C PHE A 573 -68.07 24.24 11.63
N THR A 574 -66.78 24.49 11.88
CA THR A 574 -66.17 25.82 11.96
C THR A 574 -65.06 25.86 10.92
N ASP A 575 -65.31 26.55 9.81
CA ASP A 575 -64.42 26.66 8.64
C ASP A 575 -64.13 28.15 8.44
N THR A 576 -63.00 28.60 8.98
CA THR A 576 -62.72 30.04 9.15
C THR A 576 -61.73 30.55 8.10
N ASP A 577 -60.76 29.76 7.64
CA ASP A 577 -59.80 30.19 6.59
C ASP A 577 -58.79 29.14 6.07
N GLY A 578 -58.95 27.84 6.32
CA GLY A 578 -58.01 26.80 5.90
C GLY A 578 -56.82 26.62 6.84
N THR A 579 -56.97 26.99 8.11
CA THR A 579 -55.94 26.97 9.16
C THR A 579 -56.16 25.83 10.16
N GLU A 580 -55.23 25.63 11.10
CA GLU A 580 -55.38 24.64 12.19
C GLU A 580 -56.59 24.93 13.12
N GLU A 581 -57.21 26.11 13.00
CA GLU A 581 -58.44 26.46 13.73
C GLU A 581 -59.70 25.87 13.09
N ASP A 582 -59.62 25.38 11.84
CA ASP A 582 -60.73 24.70 11.19
C ASP A 582 -61.03 23.40 11.95
N SER A 583 -62.28 23.23 12.31
CA SER A 583 -62.67 22.13 13.17
C SER A 583 -64.14 21.74 13.00
N TYR A 584 -64.45 20.49 13.33
CA TYR A 584 -65.81 20.04 13.55
C TYR A 584 -65.95 19.47 14.95
N THR A 585 -67.05 19.80 15.60
CA THR A 585 -67.34 19.34 16.96
C THR A 585 -68.43 18.28 16.92
N ILE A 586 -68.07 17.07 17.33
CA ILE A 586 -68.99 15.97 17.60
C ILE A 586 -69.58 16.17 19.00
N PRO A 587 -70.90 16.31 19.16
CA PRO A 587 -71.51 16.52 20.46
C PRO A 587 -71.54 15.23 21.29
N ALA A 588 -71.40 15.37 22.61
CA ALA A 588 -71.63 14.28 23.54
C ALA A 588 -73.13 14.14 23.80
N VAL A 589 -73.75 13.10 23.24
CA VAL A 589 -75.17 12.81 23.44
C VAL A 589 -75.31 11.40 23.98
N ASP A 590 -75.93 11.31 25.16
CA ASP A 590 -76.15 10.04 25.85
C ASP A 590 -77.00 9.09 24.98
N GLY A 591 -76.52 7.87 24.82
CA GLY A 591 -77.17 6.84 23.98
C GLY A 591 -77.01 7.00 22.46
N VAL A 592 -76.22 7.95 21.96
CA VAL A 592 -75.95 8.14 20.52
C VAL A 592 -74.46 7.97 20.21
N GLU A 593 -74.14 7.08 19.28
CA GLU A 593 -72.79 6.90 18.73
C GLU A 593 -72.68 7.64 17.40
N TYR A 594 -71.67 8.51 17.26
CA TYR A 594 -71.34 9.20 16.01
C TYR A 594 -70.21 8.46 15.28
N LEU A 595 -70.28 8.36 13.96
CA LEU A 595 -69.35 7.59 13.14
C LEU A 595 -68.83 8.39 11.94
N ILE A 596 -67.55 8.19 11.61
CA ILE A 596 -66.90 8.72 10.40
C ILE A 596 -66.30 7.54 9.64
N GLY A 597 -66.61 7.40 8.36
CA GLY A 597 -66.17 6.25 7.56
C GLY A 597 -66.68 4.88 8.06
N GLY A 598 -67.65 4.87 8.97
CA GLY A 598 -68.21 3.66 9.58
C GLY A 598 -67.63 3.27 10.95
N GLU A 599 -66.63 4.01 11.46
CA GLU A 599 -66.04 3.79 12.79
C GLU A 599 -66.57 4.81 13.81
N ILE A 600 -66.80 4.38 15.05
CA ILE A 600 -67.31 5.25 16.13
C ILE A 600 -66.22 6.25 16.53
N VAL A 601 -66.59 7.52 16.59
CA VAL A 601 -65.71 8.62 16.99
C VAL A 601 -66.23 9.21 18.30
N ALA A 602 -65.33 9.50 19.22
CA ALA A 602 -65.69 10.11 20.50
C ALA A 602 -66.28 11.52 20.32
N ALA A 603 -66.96 12.03 21.33
CA ALA A 603 -67.40 13.42 21.34
C ALA A 603 -66.22 14.35 21.64
N GLY A 604 -66.15 15.47 20.94
CA GLY A 604 -65.03 16.38 21.01
C GLY A 604 -64.91 17.25 19.76
N THR A 605 -64.02 18.23 19.81
CA THR A 605 -63.67 19.06 18.67
C THR A 605 -62.47 18.44 17.97
N TYR A 606 -62.62 18.20 16.67
CA TYR A 606 -61.62 17.58 15.81
C TYR A 606 -61.19 18.56 14.73
N PRO A 607 -59.92 18.54 14.31
CA PRO A 607 -59.45 19.38 13.22
C PRO A 607 -60.18 19.02 11.91
N GLY A 608 -60.61 20.05 11.19
CA GLY A 608 -61.37 19.96 9.95
C GLY A 608 -60.46 20.15 8.74
N ALA A 609 -60.33 19.12 7.90
CA ALA A 609 -59.59 19.22 6.64
C ALA A 609 -60.26 18.34 5.58
N GLY A 610 -60.34 18.84 4.34
CA GLY A 610 -61.01 18.13 3.25
C GLY A 610 -62.51 17.93 3.51
N THR A 611 -63.12 16.90 2.90
CA THR A 611 -64.55 16.61 3.10
C THR A 611 -64.76 15.60 4.22
N VAL A 612 -65.45 16.02 5.27
CA VAL A 612 -65.81 15.18 6.43
C VAL A 612 -67.31 14.90 6.39
N THR A 613 -67.69 13.61 6.51
CA THR A 613 -69.09 13.17 6.71
C THR A 613 -69.19 12.39 8.02
N VAL A 614 -70.08 12.83 8.90
CA VAL A 614 -70.36 12.21 10.20
C VAL A 614 -71.78 11.66 10.20
N THR A 615 -71.96 10.40 10.60
CA THR A 615 -73.27 9.73 10.76
C THR A 615 -73.55 9.39 12.22
N ALA A 616 -74.80 9.15 12.63
CA ALA A 616 -75.16 8.80 14.01
C ALA A 616 -76.07 7.56 14.08
N ARG A 617 -75.89 6.73 15.13
CA ARG A 617 -76.74 5.58 15.45
C ARG A 617 -76.96 5.46 16.97
N ALA A 618 -77.90 4.63 17.41
CA ALA A 618 -78.09 4.39 18.85
C ALA A 618 -77.00 3.45 19.40
N ALA A 619 -76.56 3.72 20.63
CA ALA A 619 -75.74 2.80 21.42
C ALA A 619 -76.54 1.53 21.80
N ALA A 620 -75.83 0.46 22.18
CA ALA A 620 -76.38 -0.91 22.28
C ALA A 620 -77.60 -1.09 23.22
N ASP A 621 -77.77 -0.20 24.21
CA ASP A 621 -78.84 -0.16 25.20
C ASP A 621 -79.78 1.06 25.03
N HIS A 622 -79.74 1.72 23.87
CA HIS A 622 -80.56 2.87 23.54
C HIS A 622 -81.29 2.68 22.19
N VAL A 623 -82.34 3.46 21.95
CA VAL A 623 -83.04 3.49 20.64
C VAL A 623 -83.18 4.93 20.17
N LEU A 624 -82.76 5.20 18.92
CA LEU A 624 -82.87 6.55 18.35
C LEU A 624 -84.34 6.94 18.20
N VAL A 625 -84.67 8.18 18.56
CA VAL A 625 -86.01 8.74 18.36
C VAL A 625 -86.33 8.80 16.85
N GLU A 626 -87.52 8.33 16.46
CA GLU A 626 -87.95 8.22 15.06
C GLU A 626 -87.97 9.59 14.35
N GLY A 627 -87.20 9.72 13.26
CA GLY A 627 -87.14 10.93 12.44
C GLY A 627 -85.97 11.87 12.73
N ALA A 628 -85.06 11.52 13.66
CA ALA A 628 -83.89 12.33 13.95
C ALA A 628 -82.88 12.38 12.78
N ALA A 629 -82.15 13.50 12.66
CA ALA A 629 -81.08 13.66 11.69
C ALA A 629 -79.87 12.81 12.09
N THR A 630 -79.35 12.01 11.17
CA THR A 630 -78.28 11.03 11.45
C THR A 630 -77.08 11.16 10.51
N GLU A 631 -76.97 12.23 9.72
CA GLU A 631 -75.84 12.46 8.81
C GLU A 631 -75.59 13.95 8.56
N TRP A 632 -74.32 14.38 8.65
CA TRP A 632 -73.86 15.74 8.38
C TRP A 632 -72.54 15.73 7.61
N THR A 633 -72.43 16.52 6.53
CA THR A 633 -71.23 16.60 5.67
C THR A 633 -70.78 18.04 5.48
N HIS A 634 -69.47 18.28 5.54
CA HIS A 634 -68.84 19.58 5.27
C HIS A 634 -67.48 19.42 4.60
N THR A 635 -67.10 20.37 3.73
CA THR A 635 -65.80 20.39 3.04
C THR A 635 -65.05 21.65 3.46
N PHE A 636 -63.94 21.47 4.17
CA PHE A 636 -63.07 22.54 4.66
C PHE A 636 -62.08 23.02 3.58
N ASP A 637 -61.79 24.32 3.56
CA ASP A 637 -60.82 24.92 2.63
C ASP A 637 -59.37 24.51 2.98
N ALA A 638 -58.48 24.37 1.99
CA ALA A 638 -57.10 23.93 2.22
C ALA A 638 -56.09 25.07 2.02
N ARG A 639 -55.30 25.41 3.06
CA ARG A 639 -54.06 26.20 2.90
C ARG A 639 -52.86 25.46 3.54
N PRO A 640 -51.67 25.49 2.90
CA PRO A 640 -50.47 24.77 3.37
C PRO A 640 -49.79 25.39 4.60
N TYR A 641 -49.07 24.57 5.37
CA TYR A 641 -48.43 24.94 6.63
C TYR A 641 -47.32 26.00 6.46
N PRO A 642 -47.33 27.11 7.22
CA PRO A 642 -46.28 28.11 7.15
C PRO A 642 -44.96 27.59 7.74
N ALA A 643 -43.88 27.60 6.95
CA ALA A 643 -42.52 27.28 7.41
C ALA A 643 -41.63 28.53 7.38
N GLU A 644 -40.96 28.85 8.49
CA GLU A 644 -40.05 30.00 8.57
C GLU A 644 -38.59 29.53 8.57
N PRO A 645 -37.83 29.78 7.50
CA PRO A 645 -36.43 29.41 7.43
C PRO A 645 -35.59 30.11 8.51
N ALA A 646 -34.75 29.34 9.21
CA ALA A 646 -33.72 29.89 10.07
C ALA A 646 -32.53 30.40 9.24
N ALA A 647 -31.85 31.43 9.75
CA ALA A 647 -30.70 32.03 9.07
C ALA A 647 -29.52 31.05 8.96
N VAL A 648 -28.91 31.02 7.78
CA VAL A 648 -27.61 30.37 7.58
C VAL A 648 -26.54 31.21 8.27
N VAL A 649 -25.71 30.58 9.09
CA VAL A 649 -24.60 31.25 9.77
C VAL A 649 -23.35 31.07 8.93
N PHE A 650 -22.75 32.19 8.51
CA PHE A 650 -21.44 32.19 7.86
C PHE A 650 -20.40 32.58 8.91
N THR A 651 -19.38 31.76 9.03
CA THR A 651 -18.17 32.03 9.82
C THR A 651 -17.06 32.32 8.81
N ASP A 652 -16.71 33.59 8.72
CA ASP A 652 -15.69 34.13 7.80
C ASP A 652 -14.64 34.80 8.69
N GLU A 653 -13.63 34.01 9.05
CA GLU A 653 -12.69 34.30 10.14
C GLU A 653 -11.28 34.60 9.63
N ASP A 654 -11.06 34.86 8.33
CA ASP A 654 -9.86 35.48 7.71
C ASP A 654 -9.42 34.82 6.36
N GLY A 655 -10.28 34.08 5.64
CA GLY A 655 -9.97 33.53 4.30
C GLY A 655 -9.19 32.21 4.30
N ALA A 656 -9.31 31.40 5.36
CA ALA A 656 -8.55 30.15 5.58
C ALA A 656 -9.43 28.89 5.50
N GLU A 657 -8.82 27.68 5.59
CA GLU A 657 -9.53 26.37 5.60
C GLU A 657 -10.62 26.22 6.68
N ASN A 658 -10.69 27.16 7.63
CA ASN A 658 -11.66 27.20 8.73
C ASN A 658 -12.93 28.00 8.40
N ASP A 659 -13.00 28.66 7.23
CA ASP A 659 -14.20 29.36 6.80
C ASP A 659 -15.32 28.35 6.55
N THR A 660 -16.47 28.59 7.18
CA THR A 660 -17.59 27.64 7.13
C THR A 660 -18.93 28.36 6.99
N TYR A 661 -19.91 27.65 6.42
CA TYR A 661 -21.32 28.02 6.55
C TYR A 661 -22.10 26.87 7.19
N THR A 662 -22.96 27.21 8.13
CA THR A 662 -23.76 26.23 8.88
C THR A 662 -25.21 26.31 8.43
N ILE A 663 -25.69 25.20 7.86
CA ILE A 663 -27.10 25.02 7.48
C ILE A 663 -27.88 24.54 8.70
N PRO A 664 -28.92 25.28 9.14
CA PRO A 664 -29.73 24.89 10.29
C PRO A 664 -30.70 23.75 9.94
N ALA A 665 -31.06 22.94 10.93
CA ALA A 665 -32.15 21.97 10.79
C ALA A 665 -33.48 22.66 11.15
N VAL A 666 -34.36 22.85 10.14
CA VAL A 666 -35.68 23.48 10.32
C VAL A 666 -36.74 22.59 9.69
N ASP A 667 -37.78 22.28 10.46
CA ASP A 667 -38.88 21.44 10.00
C ASP A 667 -39.63 22.11 8.85
N GLY A 668 -39.95 21.35 7.79
CA GLY A 668 -40.63 21.86 6.60
C GLY A 668 -39.79 22.76 5.66
N VAL A 669 -38.47 22.94 5.89
CA VAL A 669 -37.58 23.76 5.02
C VAL A 669 -36.40 22.94 4.50
N GLU A 670 -36.21 22.92 3.18
CA GLU A 670 -35.03 22.36 2.50
C GLU A 670 -34.08 23.50 2.09
N TYR A 671 -32.77 23.35 2.35
CA TYR A 671 -31.75 24.32 1.96
C TYR A 671 -30.95 23.82 0.76
N LEU A 672 -30.73 24.70 -0.22
CA LEU A 672 -30.07 24.40 -1.48
C LEU A 672 -28.82 25.24 -1.63
N VAL A 673 -27.73 24.61 -2.04
CA VAL A 673 -26.49 25.26 -2.48
C VAL A 673 -26.27 24.85 -3.94
N ASP A 674 -26.11 25.83 -4.83
CA ASP A 674 -26.01 25.62 -6.29
C ASP A 674 -27.14 24.76 -6.89
N GLY A 675 -28.34 24.88 -6.32
CA GLY A 675 -29.54 24.16 -6.78
C GLY A 675 -29.61 22.69 -6.36
N ARG A 676 -28.79 22.24 -5.41
CA ARG A 676 -28.85 20.89 -4.82
C ARG A 676 -29.17 20.97 -3.33
N VAL A 677 -30.03 20.08 -2.84
CA VAL A 677 -30.37 19.98 -1.41
C VAL A 677 -29.14 19.56 -0.62
N VAL A 678 -28.78 20.33 0.41
CA VAL A 678 -27.66 20.06 1.31
C VAL A 678 -28.21 19.75 2.71
N GLN A 679 -27.63 18.76 3.37
CA GLN A 679 -28.04 18.34 4.71
C GLN A 679 -27.66 19.40 5.77
N ALA A 680 -28.45 19.50 6.84
CA ALA A 680 -28.14 20.36 7.97
C ALA A 680 -26.79 19.98 8.61
N GLY A 681 -26.00 20.99 8.99
CA GLY A 681 -24.63 20.82 9.47
C GLY A 681 -23.69 21.94 9.00
N THR A 682 -22.43 21.88 9.44
CA THR A 682 -21.37 22.84 9.09
C THR A 682 -20.62 22.36 7.84
N HIS A 683 -20.47 23.24 6.86
CA HIS A 683 -19.86 22.97 5.56
C HIS A 683 -18.73 23.96 5.29
N PRO A 684 -17.67 23.57 4.58
CA PRO A 684 -16.58 24.48 4.22
C PRO A 684 -17.07 25.56 3.26
N GLY A 685 -16.71 26.82 3.53
CA GLY A 685 -17.08 28.00 2.77
C GLY A 685 -15.93 28.51 1.92
N SER A 686 -16.13 28.73 0.62
CA SER A 686 -15.16 29.40 -0.26
C SER A 686 -15.88 30.10 -1.41
N GLY A 687 -15.32 31.22 -1.89
CA GLY A 687 -15.92 32.03 -2.95
C GLY A 687 -17.28 32.63 -2.55
N THR A 688 -18.17 32.85 -3.53
CA THR A 688 -19.54 33.28 -3.24
C THR A 688 -20.44 32.06 -3.07
N VAL A 689 -20.88 31.80 -1.83
CA VAL A 689 -21.87 30.77 -1.53
C VAL A 689 -23.24 31.43 -1.43
N THR A 690 -24.19 30.93 -2.22
CA THR A 690 -25.60 31.29 -2.13
C THR A 690 -26.40 30.09 -1.66
N VAL A 691 -27.03 30.22 -0.50
CA VAL A 691 -27.91 29.21 0.08
C VAL A 691 -29.35 29.68 -0.05
N ALA A 692 -30.20 28.92 -0.74
CA ALA A 692 -31.61 29.20 -0.89
C ALA A 692 -32.46 28.22 -0.05
N ALA A 693 -33.50 28.71 0.61
CA ALA A 693 -34.49 27.89 1.30
C ALA A 693 -35.70 27.64 0.39
N LEU A 694 -36.18 26.40 0.36
CA LEU A 694 -37.43 25.98 -0.27
C LEU A 694 -38.33 25.33 0.79
N ALA A 695 -39.64 25.50 0.65
CA ALA A 695 -40.58 24.74 1.47
C ALA A 695 -40.60 23.27 1.01
N ALA A 696 -40.66 22.36 1.97
CA ALA A 696 -40.98 20.95 1.72
C ALA A 696 -42.37 20.83 1.07
N ALA A 697 -42.67 19.68 0.47
CA ALA A 697 -43.79 19.48 -0.46
C ALA A 697 -45.21 19.81 0.08
N ASP A 698 -45.38 19.91 1.40
CA ASP A 698 -46.62 20.19 2.13
C ASP A 698 -46.60 21.50 2.94
N HIS A 699 -45.53 22.30 2.81
CA HIS A 699 -45.33 23.58 3.49
C HIS A 699 -45.30 24.75 2.49
N VAL A 700 -45.52 25.97 2.98
CA VAL A 700 -45.27 27.22 2.24
C VAL A 700 -44.43 28.13 3.12
N LEU A 701 -43.37 28.72 2.55
CA LEU A 701 -42.53 29.65 3.29
C LEU A 701 -43.33 30.89 3.70
N VAL A 702 -43.19 31.33 4.94
CA VAL A 702 -43.88 32.53 5.46
C VAL A 702 -43.59 33.73 4.55
N GLU A 703 -44.64 34.49 4.18
CA GLU A 703 -44.52 35.65 3.31
C GLU A 703 -43.58 36.70 3.93
N GLY A 704 -42.46 36.98 3.24
CA GLY A 704 -41.44 37.92 3.70
C GLY A 704 -40.27 37.30 4.47
N ALA A 705 -40.26 35.97 4.68
CA ALA A 705 -39.11 35.30 5.27
C ALA A 705 -37.86 35.39 4.37
N ALA A 706 -36.66 35.40 4.97
CA ALA A 706 -35.42 35.33 4.22
C ALA A 706 -35.30 33.93 3.60
N THR A 707 -35.34 33.86 2.27
CA THR A 707 -35.27 32.58 1.53
C THR A 707 -33.95 32.42 0.80
N GLU A 708 -33.03 33.37 0.92
CA GLU A 708 -31.73 33.34 0.27
C GLU A 708 -30.72 34.07 1.15
N TRP A 709 -29.59 33.42 1.42
CA TRP A 709 -28.44 34.03 2.05
C TRP A 709 -27.24 33.83 1.15
N THR A 710 -26.67 34.95 0.72
CA THR A 710 -25.44 34.96 -0.05
C THR A 710 -24.34 35.56 0.80
N HIS A 711 -23.25 34.82 0.95
CA HIS A 711 -22.02 35.33 1.54
C HIS A 711 -20.88 35.12 0.54
N THR A 712 -20.11 36.18 0.32
CA THR A 712 -18.84 36.05 -0.41
C THR A 712 -17.76 36.03 0.65
N PHE A 713 -17.16 34.86 0.84
CA PHE A 713 -16.02 34.70 1.73
C PHE A 713 -14.88 35.59 1.21
N ASP A 714 -14.20 36.28 2.13
CA ASP A 714 -13.12 37.21 1.79
C ASP A 714 -12.01 36.46 1.00
N ALA A 715 -11.91 36.73 -0.29
CA ALA A 715 -10.74 36.30 -1.07
C ALA A 715 -9.60 37.28 -0.78
N ARG A 716 -8.87 37.07 0.31
CA ARG A 716 -7.53 37.66 0.45
C ARG A 716 -6.53 36.69 -0.17
N PRO A 717 -5.71 37.15 -1.14
CA PRO A 717 -4.60 36.36 -1.60
C PRO A 717 -3.70 36.00 -0.41
N TYR A 718 -3.32 34.73 -0.31
CA TYR A 718 -2.56 34.21 0.82
C TYR A 718 -1.30 35.09 1.05
N PRO A 719 -1.08 35.58 2.29
CA PRO A 719 0.13 36.33 2.61
C PRO A 719 1.33 35.40 2.48
N ALA A 720 2.13 35.63 1.44
CA ALA A 720 3.34 34.87 1.22
C ALA A 720 4.52 35.70 1.73
N GLU A 721 5.26 35.20 2.72
CA GLU A 721 6.50 35.81 3.16
C GLU A 721 7.68 35.13 2.45
N PRO A 722 8.37 35.83 1.53
CA PRO A 722 9.56 35.26 0.92
C PRO A 722 10.61 34.92 1.98
N ALA A 723 11.00 33.65 2.03
CA ALA A 723 12.17 33.25 2.80
C ALA A 723 13.44 33.82 2.16
N ALA A 724 14.44 34.08 3.00
CA ALA A 724 15.70 34.67 2.57
C ALA A 724 16.45 33.74 1.61
N VAL A 725 16.97 34.30 0.52
CA VAL A 725 17.94 33.60 -0.33
C VAL A 725 19.25 33.51 0.43
N VAL A 726 19.77 32.29 0.58
CA VAL A 726 21.04 32.04 1.26
C VAL A 726 22.16 32.12 0.24
N PHE A 727 23.12 33.01 0.45
CA PHE A 727 24.35 33.06 -0.33
C PHE A 727 25.48 32.44 0.49
N THR A 728 26.11 31.42 -0.08
CA THR A 728 27.31 30.78 0.47
C THR A 728 28.49 31.34 -0.32
N ASP A 729 29.24 32.26 0.29
CA ASP A 729 30.43 32.88 -0.29
C ASP A 729 31.66 32.35 0.45
N GLU A 730 32.16 31.21 -0.05
CA GLU A 730 33.36 30.54 0.44
C GLU A 730 34.56 31.05 -0.35
N ARG A 731 34.95 32.30 -0.04
CA ARG A 731 36.13 33.02 -0.53
C ARG A 731 37.05 32.20 -1.45
N GLY A 732 36.82 32.32 -2.76
CA GLY A 732 37.73 31.82 -3.80
C GLY A 732 37.70 30.30 -4.03
N THR A 733 36.55 29.66 -3.85
CA THR A 733 36.35 28.24 -4.16
C THR A 733 35.19 28.05 -5.15
N GLU A 734 35.12 26.90 -5.82
CA GLU A 734 33.99 26.52 -6.69
C GLU A 734 32.68 26.28 -5.93
N ASN A 735 32.71 26.40 -4.59
CA ASN A 735 31.58 26.18 -3.70
C ASN A 735 30.71 27.43 -3.49
N ASP A 736 31.07 28.56 -4.12
CA ASP A 736 30.24 29.76 -4.11
C ASP A 736 28.87 29.42 -4.71
N THR A 737 27.82 29.53 -3.91
CA THR A 737 26.45 29.13 -4.29
C THR A 737 25.42 30.11 -3.75
N TYR A 738 24.24 30.13 -4.37
CA TYR A 738 23.04 30.74 -3.82
C TYR A 738 21.90 29.74 -3.85
N THR A 739 21.15 29.65 -2.75
CA THR A 739 20.05 28.71 -2.59
C THR A 739 18.72 29.45 -2.61
N ILE A 740 17.86 29.06 -3.54
CA ILE A 740 16.48 29.54 -3.65
C ILE A 740 15.60 28.61 -2.80
N PRO A 741 14.91 29.12 -1.77
CA PRO A 741 14.06 28.31 -0.90
C PRO A 741 12.74 27.94 -1.59
N ALA A 742 12.16 26.79 -1.21
CA ALA A 742 10.80 26.44 -1.59
C ALA A 742 9.83 27.12 -0.61
N VAL A 743 9.12 28.15 -1.08
CA VAL A 743 8.14 28.88 -0.27
C VAL A 743 6.83 28.90 -1.03
N GLU A 744 5.79 28.35 -0.41
CA GLU A 744 4.45 28.35 -0.96
C GLU A 744 4.00 29.79 -1.27
N GLY A 745 3.53 30.02 -2.50
CA GLY A 745 3.04 31.33 -2.91
C GLY A 745 4.05 32.36 -3.37
N VAL A 746 5.36 32.05 -3.35
CA VAL A 746 6.43 32.97 -3.76
C VAL A 746 7.14 32.43 -5.00
N GLU A 747 7.14 33.21 -6.07
CA GLU A 747 7.96 32.96 -7.25
C GLU A 747 9.28 33.73 -7.13
N TYR A 748 10.41 33.02 -7.20
CA TYR A 748 11.75 33.62 -7.22
C TYR A 748 12.25 33.76 -8.65
N LEU A 749 12.85 34.91 -8.95
CA LEU A 749 13.33 35.27 -10.28
C LEU A 749 14.80 35.68 -10.25
N VAL A 750 15.57 35.14 -11.20
CA VAL A 750 16.97 35.52 -11.46
C VAL A 750 17.05 36.04 -12.90
N GLY A 751 17.48 37.28 -13.10
CA GLY A 751 17.49 37.91 -14.44
C GLY A 751 16.10 38.12 -15.06
N GLY A 752 15.03 38.00 -14.27
CA GLY A 752 13.63 38.17 -14.69
C GLY A 752 12.92 36.88 -15.13
N GLU A 753 13.57 35.73 -15.08
CA GLU A 753 12.96 34.41 -15.32
C GLU A 753 12.69 33.68 -14.00
N ILE A 754 11.59 32.92 -13.92
CA ILE A 754 11.25 32.12 -12.74
C ILE A 754 12.22 30.94 -12.63
N VAL A 755 12.76 30.74 -11.43
CA VAL A 755 13.73 29.69 -11.13
C VAL A 755 13.18 28.78 -10.04
N ASP A 756 13.26 27.47 -10.23
CA ASP A 756 12.80 26.48 -9.25
C ASP A 756 13.64 26.54 -7.96
N ALA A 757 13.07 26.10 -6.83
CA ALA A 757 13.81 25.97 -5.58
C ALA A 757 14.99 25.00 -5.72
N GLY A 758 16.14 25.36 -5.14
CA GLY A 758 17.38 24.61 -5.27
C GLY A 758 18.64 25.46 -5.10
N THR A 759 19.80 24.82 -5.14
CA THR A 759 21.12 25.46 -4.99
C THR A 759 21.80 25.66 -6.35
N TYR A 760 22.26 26.89 -6.60
CA TYR A 760 22.84 27.32 -7.88
C TYR A 760 24.25 27.87 -7.68
N PRO A 761 25.17 27.70 -8.65
CA PRO A 761 26.52 28.26 -8.55
C PRO A 761 26.48 29.80 -8.58
N GLY A 762 27.19 30.42 -7.64
CA GLY A 762 27.32 31.85 -7.45
C GLY A 762 28.60 32.41 -8.05
N SER A 763 28.50 33.41 -8.93
CA SER A 763 29.67 34.15 -9.40
C SER A 763 29.29 35.58 -9.77
N GLY A 764 30.20 36.53 -9.54
CA GLY A 764 29.94 37.95 -9.77
C GLY A 764 28.83 38.50 -8.86
N THR A 765 28.03 39.44 -9.37
CA THR A 765 26.86 39.96 -8.65
C THR A 765 25.62 39.19 -9.08
N VAL A 766 24.97 38.49 -8.14
CA VAL A 766 23.69 37.80 -8.34
C VAL A 766 22.60 38.58 -7.61
N THR A 767 21.53 38.92 -8.34
CA THR A 767 20.32 39.53 -7.78
C THR A 767 19.16 38.57 -7.98
N VAL A 768 18.55 38.14 -6.88
CA VAL A 768 17.33 37.34 -6.86
C VAL A 768 16.18 38.21 -6.39
N THR A 769 15.08 38.20 -7.12
CA THR A 769 13.86 38.93 -6.76
C THR A 769 12.72 37.97 -6.49
N ALA A 770 11.82 38.29 -5.57
CA ALA A 770 10.64 37.51 -5.27
C ALA A 770 9.39 38.30 -5.65
N ARG A 771 8.39 37.61 -6.18
CA ARG A 771 7.02 38.13 -6.36
C ARG A 771 6.02 37.10 -5.89
N ALA A 772 4.80 37.53 -5.63
CA ALA A 772 3.74 36.60 -5.30
C ALA A 772 3.28 35.81 -6.54
N ALA A 773 2.98 34.53 -6.34
CA ALA A 773 2.31 33.68 -7.32
C ALA A 773 0.88 34.22 -7.62
N ALA A 774 0.24 33.70 -8.67
CA ALA A 774 -0.98 34.27 -9.28
C ALA A 774 -2.20 34.43 -8.34
N ASP A 775 -2.16 33.85 -7.14
CA ASP A 775 -3.18 33.79 -6.10
C ASP A 775 -2.68 34.21 -4.69
N HIS A 776 -1.44 34.70 -4.59
CA HIS A 776 -0.79 35.14 -3.34
C HIS A 776 -0.47 36.65 -3.37
N VAL A 777 -0.23 37.25 -2.20
CA VAL A 777 0.30 38.62 -2.08
C VAL A 777 1.44 38.61 -1.07
N LEU A 778 2.55 39.26 -1.43
CA LEU A 778 3.68 39.37 -0.50
C LEU A 778 3.27 40.23 0.70
N ILE A 779 3.63 39.80 1.92
CA ILE A 779 3.35 40.59 3.12
C ILE A 779 3.96 42.00 3.01
N GLU A 780 3.25 43.00 3.51
CA GLU A 780 3.69 44.41 3.42
C GLU A 780 5.03 44.59 4.15
N GLY A 781 6.07 44.99 3.41
CA GLY A 781 7.43 45.14 3.95
C GLY A 781 8.32 43.89 3.84
N ALA A 782 7.85 42.80 3.23
CA ALA A 782 8.69 41.65 2.89
C ALA A 782 9.92 42.05 2.09
N THR A 783 11.03 41.34 2.33
CA THR A 783 12.22 41.47 1.48
C THR A 783 11.94 40.75 0.17
N THR A 784 11.93 41.49 -0.95
CA THR A 784 11.60 40.96 -2.27
C THR A 784 12.80 40.95 -3.21
N GLU A 785 13.98 41.32 -2.71
CA GLU A 785 15.20 41.41 -3.48
C GLU A 785 16.39 41.12 -2.57
N TRP A 786 17.21 40.15 -2.97
CA TRP A 786 18.51 39.87 -2.34
C TRP A 786 19.58 39.96 -3.41
N THR A 787 20.59 40.77 -3.14
CA THR A 787 21.75 40.91 -4.01
C THR A 787 22.99 40.57 -3.22
N HIS A 788 23.81 39.66 -3.76
CA HIS A 788 25.12 39.35 -3.22
C HIS A 788 26.17 39.46 -4.33
N THR A 789 27.34 39.98 -3.97
CA THR A 789 28.51 40.01 -4.86
C THR A 789 29.57 39.12 -4.25
N PHE A 790 29.84 37.98 -4.90
CA PHE A 790 30.83 37.01 -4.45
C PHE A 790 32.25 37.61 -4.52
N ASP A 791 33.03 37.49 -3.44
CA ASP A 791 34.33 38.16 -3.28
C ASP A 791 35.43 37.50 -4.13
N ALA A 792 35.98 38.25 -5.09
CA ALA A 792 37.07 37.81 -5.96
C ALA A 792 38.48 38.05 -5.39
N SER A 793 38.64 38.39 -4.10
CA SER A 793 39.95 38.79 -3.54
C SER A 793 40.54 37.81 -2.52
N LEU A 794 41.48 36.98 -2.98
CA LEU A 794 42.50 36.37 -2.12
C LEU A 794 43.92 36.64 -2.63
N ALA A 795 44.80 36.89 -1.66
CA ALA A 795 46.24 37.02 -1.87
C ALA A 795 46.81 35.69 -2.41
N PRO A 796 47.66 35.73 -3.44
CA PRO A 796 47.94 34.55 -4.24
C PRO A 796 48.94 33.59 -3.57
N VAL A 797 48.61 32.29 -3.61
CA VAL A 797 49.55 31.21 -3.29
C VAL A 797 50.45 30.98 -4.51
N SER A 798 51.77 31.05 -4.36
CA SER A 798 52.66 30.90 -5.51
C SER A 798 52.84 29.43 -5.93
N ALA A 799 52.68 29.14 -7.21
CA ALA A 799 53.06 27.87 -7.84
C ALA A 799 54.23 28.10 -8.81
N THR A 800 55.19 27.17 -8.88
CA THR A 800 56.25 27.19 -9.90
C THR A 800 55.98 26.08 -10.91
N PRO A 801 55.60 26.39 -12.16
CA PRO A 801 55.41 25.38 -13.19
C PRO A 801 56.66 24.52 -13.41
N ALA A 802 56.47 23.22 -13.58
CA ALA A 802 57.52 22.30 -14.02
C ALA A 802 57.70 22.40 -15.54
N ALA A 803 58.93 22.15 -16.02
CA ALA A 803 59.26 22.26 -17.42
C ALA A 803 58.56 21.19 -18.26
N VAL A 804 58.01 21.60 -19.41
CA VAL A 804 57.56 20.67 -20.46
C VAL A 804 58.79 20.08 -21.14
N THR A 805 58.83 18.75 -21.28
CA THR A 805 59.89 18.06 -21.99
C THR A 805 59.46 17.79 -23.43
N PHE A 806 60.38 17.97 -24.38
CA PHE A 806 60.18 17.66 -25.80
C PHE A 806 61.17 16.59 -26.23
N THR A 807 60.70 15.61 -27.01
CA THR A 807 61.47 14.54 -27.62
C THR A 807 61.26 14.65 -29.14
N ASP A 808 62.32 14.95 -29.87
CA ASP A 808 62.31 15.27 -31.31
C ASP A 808 63.43 14.46 -31.96
N GLU A 809 63.12 13.24 -32.42
CA GLU A 809 64.12 12.24 -32.81
C GLU A 809 64.33 12.16 -34.33
N ASP A 810 63.31 12.35 -35.17
CA ASP A 810 63.44 12.18 -36.62
C ASP A 810 62.24 12.59 -37.50
N GLY A 811 61.25 13.35 -37.00
CA GLY A 811 60.08 13.73 -37.78
C GLY A 811 59.09 12.58 -37.97
N THR A 812 59.09 11.62 -37.04
CA THR A 812 58.25 10.41 -37.05
C THR A 812 57.24 10.42 -35.90
N GLU A 813 56.41 9.38 -35.80
CA GLU A 813 55.44 9.19 -34.71
C GLU A 813 56.05 9.13 -33.30
N LYS A 814 57.38 9.11 -33.19
CA LYS A 814 58.12 9.13 -31.91
C LYS A 814 58.33 10.53 -31.34
N ASP A 815 58.11 11.56 -32.15
CA ASP A 815 58.19 12.93 -31.68
C ASP A 815 57.06 13.17 -30.67
N SER A 816 57.40 13.70 -29.49
CA SER A 816 56.45 13.88 -28.40
C SER A 816 56.81 15.03 -27.48
N TYR A 817 55.83 15.51 -26.71
CA TYR A 817 56.05 16.41 -25.58
C TYR A 817 55.28 15.91 -24.36
N THR A 818 55.85 16.09 -23.16
CA THR A 818 55.21 15.65 -21.91
C THR A 818 54.84 16.84 -21.04
N ILE A 819 53.56 16.93 -20.69
CA ILE A 819 53.00 17.90 -19.77
C ILE A 819 53.06 17.32 -18.35
N PRO A 820 53.76 17.97 -17.41
CA PRO A 820 53.85 17.50 -16.03
C PRO A 820 52.60 17.86 -15.21
N ALA A 821 52.32 17.08 -14.16
CA ALA A 821 51.29 17.42 -13.17
C ALA A 821 51.89 18.32 -12.07
N VAL A 822 51.41 19.57 -11.96
CA VAL A 822 51.87 20.52 -10.93
C VAL A 822 50.65 21.14 -10.24
N ARG A 823 50.60 21.02 -8.91
CA ARG A 823 49.50 21.56 -8.10
C ARG A 823 49.42 23.09 -8.28
N GLY A 824 48.22 23.58 -8.59
CA GLY A 824 47.96 25.02 -8.80
C GLY A 824 48.32 25.54 -10.20
N VAL A 825 48.74 24.67 -11.13
CA VAL A 825 49.13 25.05 -12.49
C VAL A 825 48.32 24.25 -13.50
N GLU A 826 47.72 24.93 -14.45
CA GLU A 826 47.05 24.36 -15.61
C GLU A 826 47.86 24.66 -16.86
N TYR A 827 48.18 23.64 -17.66
CA TYR A 827 48.91 23.82 -18.92
C TYR A 827 47.90 23.94 -20.06
N VAL A 828 48.10 24.92 -20.93
CA VAL A 828 47.24 25.23 -22.08
C VAL A 828 48.04 25.19 -23.38
N ILE A 829 47.38 24.75 -24.46
CA ILE A 829 47.91 24.79 -25.83
C ILE A 829 46.84 25.43 -26.71
N GLY A 830 47.18 26.54 -27.38
CA GLY A 830 46.21 27.26 -28.22
C GLY A 830 45.04 27.89 -27.45
N GLY A 831 45.17 28.07 -26.13
CA GLY A 831 44.13 28.63 -25.25
C GLY A 831 43.28 27.58 -24.53
N GLU A 832 43.36 26.31 -24.92
CA GLU A 832 42.59 25.21 -24.33
C GLU A 832 43.41 24.44 -23.29
N PRO A 833 42.81 24.00 -22.15
CA PRO A 833 43.44 23.15 -21.16
C PRO A 833 43.90 21.81 -21.70
N VAL A 834 45.06 21.35 -21.27
CA VAL A 834 45.59 20.03 -21.61
C VAL A 834 46.01 19.31 -20.34
N ALA A 835 45.52 18.07 -20.18
CA ALA A 835 45.82 17.24 -19.03
C ALA A 835 47.33 16.91 -18.94
N ALA A 836 47.78 16.46 -17.77
CA ALA A 836 49.14 15.93 -17.64
C ALA A 836 49.27 14.59 -18.39
N GLY A 837 50.37 14.41 -19.11
CA GLY A 837 50.58 13.23 -19.95
C GLY A 837 51.57 13.48 -21.10
N THR A 838 51.87 12.43 -21.86
CA THR A 838 52.74 12.50 -23.05
C THR A 838 51.90 12.55 -24.32
N TYR A 839 52.19 13.51 -25.18
CA TYR A 839 51.45 13.83 -26.41
C TYR A 839 52.37 13.77 -27.62
N PRO A 840 51.86 13.36 -28.80
CA PRO A 840 52.66 13.38 -30.03
C PRO A 840 52.99 14.82 -30.45
N GLY A 841 54.24 15.04 -30.85
CA GLY A 841 54.81 16.33 -31.22
C GLY A 841 54.85 16.50 -32.74
N THR A 842 54.10 17.46 -33.28
CA THR A 842 54.20 17.82 -34.70
C THR A 842 54.09 19.34 -34.86
N GLY A 843 54.87 19.92 -35.79
CA GLY A 843 54.88 21.36 -36.02
C GLY A 843 55.39 22.17 -34.82
N THR A 844 55.02 23.44 -34.73
CA THR A 844 55.35 24.27 -33.56
C THR A 844 54.30 24.07 -32.47
N VAL A 845 54.71 23.51 -31.33
CA VAL A 845 53.89 23.39 -30.12
C VAL A 845 54.35 24.43 -29.12
N THR A 846 53.44 25.31 -28.72
CA THR A 846 53.61 26.25 -27.62
C THR A 846 52.71 25.82 -26.48
N VAL A 847 53.31 25.43 -25.36
CA VAL A 847 52.60 25.11 -24.12
C VAL A 847 52.78 26.27 -23.17
N THR A 848 51.68 26.83 -22.69
CA THR A 848 51.68 27.92 -21.71
C THR A 848 51.12 27.38 -20.40
N ALA A 849 51.73 27.70 -19.26
CA ALA A 849 51.16 27.45 -17.95
C ALA A 849 50.32 28.67 -17.54
N ARG A 850 49.11 28.44 -17.03
CA ARG A 850 48.30 29.41 -16.31
C ARG A 850 48.10 28.95 -14.86
N ALA A 851 48.02 29.90 -13.95
CA ALA A 851 47.66 29.57 -12.57
C ALA A 851 46.19 29.17 -12.54
N LEU A 852 45.85 28.16 -11.74
CA LEU A 852 44.47 27.92 -11.34
C LEU A 852 44.02 29.02 -10.37
N ASP A 853 42.72 29.25 -10.27
CA ASP A 853 42.17 30.31 -9.42
C ASP A 853 42.68 30.20 -7.98
N GLY A 854 43.10 31.33 -7.41
CA GLY A 854 43.78 31.41 -6.11
C GLY A 854 45.31 31.24 -6.12
N TRP A 855 45.92 30.94 -7.27
CA TRP A 855 47.36 30.77 -7.42
C TRP A 855 48.02 31.87 -8.27
N VAL A 856 49.33 32.12 -8.07
CA VAL A 856 50.15 32.93 -8.99
C VAL A 856 51.36 32.13 -9.44
N LEU A 857 51.61 32.11 -10.75
CA LEU A 857 52.78 31.44 -11.29
C LEU A 857 54.05 32.23 -10.99
N THR A 858 55.10 31.50 -10.64
CA THR A 858 56.47 32.00 -10.50
C THR A 858 57.37 31.15 -11.40
N GLY A 859 58.33 31.76 -12.12
CA GLY A 859 59.19 31.04 -13.04
C GLY A 859 58.66 30.97 -14.48
N THR A 860 59.16 30.03 -15.28
CA THR A 860 58.83 29.92 -16.71
C THR A 860 57.41 29.41 -16.91
N THR A 861 56.62 30.16 -17.68
CA THR A 861 55.21 29.84 -17.95
C THR A 861 54.96 29.51 -19.42
N GLU A 862 55.99 29.43 -20.26
CA GLU A 862 55.82 29.16 -21.68
C GLU A 862 57.00 28.34 -22.21
N TRP A 863 56.71 27.25 -22.91
CA TRP A 863 57.68 26.43 -23.62
C TRP A 863 57.21 26.24 -25.05
N THR A 864 58.07 26.59 -26.00
CA THR A 864 57.80 26.41 -27.43
C THR A 864 58.86 25.52 -28.04
N HIS A 865 58.43 24.49 -28.78
CA HIS A 865 59.31 23.63 -29.56
C HIS A 865 58.73 23.44 -30.97
N THR A 866 59.59 23.39 -31.98
CA THR A 866 59.18 23.11 -33.36
C THR A 866 59.75 21.77 -33.78
N PHE A 867 58.87 20.79 -33.95
CA PHE A 867 59.21 19.45 -34.41
C PHE A 867 59.45 19.44 -35.93
N ASP A 868 60.46 18.70 -36.38
CA ASP A 868 60.80 18.60 -37.81
C ASP A 868 59.69 17.88 -38.59
N VAL A 869 59.16 18.50 -39.67
CA VAL A 869 58.03 17.92 -40.44
C VAL A 869 58.47 17.49 -41.84
N ARG A 870 58.43 16.18 -42.12
CA ARG A 870 58.33 15.66 -43.50
C ARG A 870 56.91 15.12 -43.72
N PRO A 871 56.00 15.88 -44.35
CA PRO A 871 54.62 15.43 -44.49
C PRO A 871 54.52 14.19 -45.39
N VAL A 872 53.90 13.14 -44.88
CA VAL A 872 53.64 11.90 -45.62
C VAL A 872 52.35 12.06 -46.42
N ALA A 873 52.40 11.81 -47.74
CA ALA A 873 51.24 11.93 -48.61
C ALA A 873 50.29 10.73 -48.42
N VAL A 874 49.01 10.99 -48.14
CA VAL A 874 47.98 9.96 -47.88
C VAL A 874 46.75 10.15 -48.76
N ARG A 875 46.04 9.06 -49.05
CA ARG A 875 44.81 9.06 -49.85
C ARG A 875 43.66 8.50 -49.01
N PRO A 876 42.56 9.23 -48.82
CA PRO A 876 41.37 8.70 -48.14
C PRO A 876 40.80 7.50 -48.89
N ALA A 877 40.32 6.51 -48.14
CA ALA A 877 39.56 5.39 -48.68
C ALA A 877 38.08 5.76 -48.77
N ALA A 878 37.36 5.14 -49.70
CA ALA A 878 35.96 5.44 -49.93
C ALA A 878 35.09 5.01 -48.75
N VAL A 879 34.13 5.85 -48.38
CA VAL A 879 33.04 5.49 -47.47
C VAL A 879 32.06 4.60 -48.23
N ALA A 880 31.78 3.43 -47.67
CA ALA A 880 30.77 2.54 -48.23
C ALA A 880 29.40 2.90 -47.66
N PHE A 881 28.37 2.95 -48.51
CA PHE A 881 26.98 3.09 -48.09
C PHE A 881 26.22 1.83 -48.50
N VAL A 882 25.54 1.22 -47.54
CA VAL A 882 24.58 0.13 -47.77
C VAL A 882 23.21 0.73 -47.55
N ASP A 883 22.40 0.79 -48.60
CA ASP A 883 21.07 1.39 -48.59
C ASP A 883 20.07 0.29 -48.99
N GLN A 884 19.39 -0.28 -48.00
CA GLN A 884 18.42 -1.38 -48.12
C GLN A 884 17.04 -0.92 -47.65
N ASP A 885 16.54 0.13 -48.31
CA ASP A 885 15.15 0.58 -48.29
C ASP A 885 14.55 0.78 -46.88
N GLY A 886 15.25 1.50 -46.00
CA GLY A 886 14.69 1.93 -44.69
C GLY A 886 14.76 0.86 -43.60
N THR A 887 15.83 0.04 -43.59
CA THR A 887 16.03 -1.01 -42.57
C THR A 887 17.24 -0.70 -41.69
N ALA A 888 17.41 -1.39 -40.55
CA ALA A 888 18.62 -1.28 -39.72
C ALA A 888 19.92 -1.74 -40.43
N LYS A 889 19.81 -2.20 -41.69
CA LYS A 889 20.95 -2.50 -42.57
C LYS A 889 21.39 -1.29 -43.39
N ASP A 890 20.63 -0.20 -43.33
CA ASP A 890 21.03 1.09 -43.85
C ASP A 890 22.21 1.57 -43.03
N THR A 891 23.40 1.50 -43.61
CA THR A 891 24.65 1.76 -42.90
C THR A 891 25.61 2.53 -43.77
N TYR A 892 26.52 3.25 -43.13
CA TYR A 892 27.73 3.77 -43.77
C TYR A 892 28.96 3.28 -43.00
N THR A 893 29.99 2.84 -43.72
CA THR A 893 31.22 2.32 -43.13
C THR A 893 32.36 3.30 -43.35
N ILE A 894 32.94 3.78 -42.25
CA ILE A 894 34.15 4.61 -42.23
C ILE A 894 35.37 3.67 -42.20
N PRO A 895 36.27 3.75 -43.20
CA PRO A 895 37.47 2.92 -43.24
C PRO A 895 38.56 3.44 -42.30
N ALA A 896 39.39 2.53 -41.79
CA ALA A 896 40.63 2.91 -41.11
C ALA A 896 41.71 3.23 -42.16
N VAL A 897 42.17 4.49 -42.19
CA VAL A 897 43.26 4.93 -43.07
C VAL A 897 44.25 5.74 -42.25
N GLU A 898 45.48 5.27 -42.22
CA GLU A 898 46.60 5.93 -41.54
C GLU A 898 46.79 7.35 -42.07
N GLY A 899 46.97 8.31 -41.17
CA GLY A 899 47.13 9.73 -41.52
C GLY A 899 45.88 10.45 -42.02
N VAL A 900 44.70 9.81 -42.04
CA VAL A 900 43.42 10.42 -42.43
C VAL A 900 42.44 10.36 -41.26
N GLU A 901 41.65 11.42 -41.08
CA GLU A 901 40.51 11.43 -40.17
C GLU A 901 39.23 11.79 -40.92
N TYR A 902 38.13 11.11 -40.57
CA TYR A 902 36.82 11.28 -41.18
C TYR A 902 35.90 12.06 -40.24
N LEU A 903 35.07 12.93 -40.80
CA LEU A 903 34.15 13.77 -40.07
C LEU A 903 32.72 13.54 -40.55
N VAL A 904 31.78 13.46 -39.61
CA VAL A 904 30.33 13.44 -39.87
C VAL A 904 29.71 14.60 -39.10
N GLY A 905 29.00 15.49 -39.80
CA GLY A 905 28.47 16.71 -39.19
C GLY A 905 29.55 17.64 -38.59
N GLY A 906 30.78 17.57 -39.08
CA GLY A 906 31.92 18.37 -38.59
C GLY A 906 32.65 17.80 -37.37
N LYS A 907 32.20 16.66 -36.81
CA LYS A 907 32.88 15.97 -35.69
C LYS A 907 33.69 14.77 -36.20
N VAL A 908 34.87 14.52 -35.64
CA VAL A 908 35.71 13.37 -35.97
C VAL A 908 35.03 12.07 -35.54
N VAL A 909 34.99 11.09 -36.42
CA VAL A 909 34.37 9.78 -36.18
C VAL A 909 35.38 8.67 -36.46
N GLY A 910 35.46 7.69 -35.56
CA GLY A 910 36.37 6.54 -35.68
C GLY A 910 36.02 5.62 -36.85
N ALA A 911 36.95 4.74 -37.22
CA ALA A 911 36.66 3.68 -38.19
C ALA A 911 35.61 2.72 -37.62
N GLY A 912 34.63 2.34 -38.44
CA GLY A 912 33.49 1.54 -37.98
C GLY A 912 32.31 1.58 -38.94
N THR A 913 31.29 0.77 -38.65
CA THR A 913 30.02 0.78 -39.39
C THR A 913 28.96 1.47 -38.55
N TYR A 914 28.28 2.44 -39.14
CA TYR A 914 27.33 3.32 -38.48
C TYR A 914 25.97 3.27 -39.17
N PRO A 915 24.86 3.45 -38.43
CA PRO A 915 23.53 3.49 -39.02
C PRO A 915 23.36 4.73 -39.92
N GLY A 916 22.77 4.54 -41.09
CA GLY A 916 22.47 5.59 -42.06
C GLY A 916 21.02 6.04 -41.96
N THR A 917 20.78 7.30 -41.58
CA THR A 917 19.44 7.93 -41.61
C THR A 917 19.53 9.34 -42.18
N GLY A 918 18.52 9.75 -42.96
CA GLY A 918 18.52 11.05 -43.62
C GLY A 918 19.70 11.24 -44.57
N THR A 919 20.16 12.48 -44.75
CA THR A 919 21.35 12.79 -45.54
C THR A 919 22.59 12.72 -44.65
N VAL A 920 23.41 11.68 -44.82
CA VAL A 920 24.72 11.56 -44.18
C VAL A 920 25.78 12.11 -45.13
N THR A 921 26.56 13.09 -44.66
CA THR A 921 27.76 13.59 -45.34
C THR A 921 28.99 13.30 -44.49
N VAL A 922 29.92 12.52 -45.06
CA VAL A 922 31.21 12.20 -44.46
C VAL A 922 32.30 12.94 -45.22
N THR A 923 33.11 13.73 -44.53
CA THR A 923 34.30 14.37 -45.11
C THR A 923 35.58 13.75 -44.56
N ALA A 924 36.69 13.82 -45.29
CA ALA A 924 38.00 13.37 -44.84
C ALA A 924 39.00 14.51 -44.87
N ARG A 925 39.88 14.57 -43.88
CA ARG A 925 41.05 15.48 -43.87
C ARG A 925 42.29 14.73 -43.40
N ALA A 926 43.46 15.24 -43.78
CA ALA A 926 44.72 14.69 -43.31
C ALA A 926 44.93 15.05 -41.83
N ARG A 927 45.42 14.08 -41.05
CA ARG A 927 45.91 14.33 -39.69
C ARG A 927 47.17 15.20 -39.75
N PRO A 928 47.52 15.92 -38.66
CA PRO A 928 48.79 16.62 -38.56
C PRO A 928 49.98 15.70 -38.92
N GLY A 929 50.94 16.19 -39.70
CA GLY A 929 52.05 15.39 -40.24
C GLY A 929 51.77 14.68 -41.58
N TYR A 930 50.53 14.75 -42.09
CA TYR A 930 50.13 14.14 -43.35
C TYR A 930 49.52 15.19 -44.31
N VAL A 931 49.56 14.91 -45.61
CA VAL A 931 48.88 15.72 -46.63
C VAL A 931 48.04 14.84 -47.53
N LEU A 932 46.78 15.23 -47.76
CA LEU A 932 45.93 14.52 -48.73
C LEU A 932 46.55 14.67 -50.12
N VAL A 933 46.70 13.57 -50.85
CA VAL A 933 47.11 13.61 -52.26
C VAL A 933 46.14 14.49 -53.04
N ALA A 934 46.67 15.47 -53.76
CA ALA A 934 45.88 16.40 -54.57
C ALA A 934 44.96 15.63 -55.56
N GLY A 935 43.67 15.97 -55.57
CA GLY A 935 42.65 15.31 -56.40
C GLY A 935 42.04 14.04 -55.80
N SER A 936 42.29 13.74 -54.52
CA SER A 936 41.59 12.67 -53.80
C SER A 936 40.16 13.09 -53.41
N THR A 937 39.23 12.13 -53.42
CA THR A 937 37.86 12.33 -52.92
C THR A 937 37.91 12.49 -51.41
N ALA A 938 37.44 13.63 -50.90
CA ALA A 938 37.46 13.97 -49.48
C ALA A 938 36.06 14.24 -48.91
N SER A 939 35.01 13.90 -49.66
CA SER A 939 33.62 14.04 -49.24
C SER A 939 32.75 13.00 -49.94
N TRP A 940 31.91 12.33 -49.15
CA TRP A 940 30.91 11.39 -49.62
C TRP A 940 29.57 11.71 -48.97
N SER A 941 28.49 11.68 -49.76
CA SER A 941 27.15 11.94 -49.23
C SER A 941 26.17 10.90 -49.76
N ARG A 942 25.27 10.44 -48.89
CA ARG A 942 24.16 9.55 -49.23
C ARG A 942 22.92 10.02 -48.47
N THR A 943 21.79 10.07 -49.17
CA THR A 943 20.48 10.24 -48.54
C THR A 943 19.81 8.88 -48.46
N PHE A 944 19.54 8.43 -47.23
CA PHE A 944 18.80 7.21 -46.93
C PHE A 944 17.29 7.53 -46.90
N ASN A 945 16.45 6.63 -47.41
CA ASN A 945 15.00 6.84 -47.47
C ASN A 945 14.40 6.93 -46.05
N SER A 946 13.75 8.05 -45.73
CA SER A 946 13.16 8.35 -44.41
C SER A 946 11.64 8.27 -44.40
N SER A 947 11.04 7.17 -44.86
CA SER A 947 9.58 7.05 -44.87
C SER A 947 9.07 5.77 -44.23
N PHE A 948 9.00 5.77 -42.91
CA PHE A 948 7.94 5.09 -42.17
C PHE A 948 7.34 6.08 -41.16
N PRO A 949 6.02 6.03 -40.89
CA PRO A 949 5.41 6.85 -39.85
C PRO A 949 5.96 6.42 -38.49
N GLN A 950 6.51 7.38 -37.74
CA GLN A 950 6.97 7.21 -36.36
C GLN A 950 5.81 6.64 -35.51
N ALA A 951 6.09 5.66 -34.66
CA ALA A 951 5.07 5.13 -33.77
C ALA A 951 4.54 6.24 -32.85
N SER A 952 3.22 6.38 -32.71
CA SER A 952 2.68 7.32 -31.72
C SER A 952 2.92 6.75 -30.31
N ILE A 953 3.57 7.50 -29.41
CA ILE A 953 3.73 7.10 -28.01
C ILE A 953 2.58 7.67 -27.18
N ALA A 954 1.93 6.81 -26.39
CA ALA A 954 0.91 7.17 -25.43
C ALA A 954 1.29 6.66 -24.04
N ARG A 955 0.78 7.31 -22.99
CA ARG A 955 0.95 6.87 -21.60
C ARG A 955 -0.41 6.67 -20.94
N TRP A 956 -0.57 5.55 -20.24
CA TRP A 956 -1.70 5.29 -19.36
C TRP A 956 -1.21 5.34 -17.93
N ALA A 957 -1.39 6.50 -17.31
CA ALA A 957 -0.93 6.81 -15.96
C ALA A 957 -2.09 7.08 -15.00
N GLY A 958 -1.81 6.97 -13.72
CA GLY A 958 -2.67 7.35 -12.60
C GLY A 958 -1.79 7.69 -11.39
N ALA A 959 -2.39 8.28 -10.36
CA ALA A 959 -1.68 8.59 -9.11
C ALA A 959 -1.11 7.33 -8.44
N ASP A 960 -1.83 6.21 -8.57
CA ASP A 960 -1.43 4.90 -8.07
C ASP A 960 -1.85 3.77 -9.03
N ARG A 961 -1.51 2.52 -8.67
CA ARG A 961 -1.84 1.31 -9.46
C ARG A 961 -3.34 1.09 -9.67
N TYR A 962 -4.18 1.55 -8.75
CA TYR A 962 -5.63 1.41 -8.85
C TYR A 962 -6.17 2.36 -9.93
N ALA A 963 -5.71 3.62 -9.89
CA ALA A 963 -5.97 4.62 -10.92
C ALA A 963 -5.41 4.19 -12.29
N VAL A 964 -4.21 3.59 -12.35
CA VAL A 964 -3.66 3.02 -13.59
C VAL A 964 -4.59 1.93 -14.14
N SER A 965 -5.02 0.97 -13.31
CA SER A 965 -5.93 -0.10 -13.76
C SER A 965 -7.26 0.44 -14.30
N ALA A 966 -7.80 1.49 -13.66
CA ALA A 966 -9.00 2.18 -14.13
C ALA A 966 -8.76 2.94 -15.44
N ALA A 967 -7.60 3.59 -15.61
CA ALA A 967 -7.22 4.30 -16.83
C ALA A 967 -7.04 3.34 -18.01
N VAL A 968 -6.37 2.20 -17.79
CA VAL A 968 -6.23 1.12 -18.77
C VAL A 968 -7.61 0.61 -19.17
N SER A 969 -8.51 0.38 -18.22
CA SER A 969 -9.87 -0.03 -18.51
C SER A 969 -10.63 1.01 -19.35
N ARG A 970 -10.60 2.28 -18.94
CA ARG A 970 -11.30 3.38 -19.61
C ARG A 970 -10.85 3.60 -21.05
N ALA A 971 -9.57 3.37 -21.32
CA ALA A 971 -9.00 3.53 -22.66
C ALA A 971 -9.38 2.41 -23.64
N ASN A 972 -9.88 1.25 -23.17
CA ASN A 972 -10.02 0.04 -24.00
C ASN A 972 -11.35 -0.69 -23.90
N PHE A 973 -12.20 -0.38 -22.92
CA PHE A 973 -13.46 -1.08 -22.70
C PHE A 973 -14.65 -0.12 -22.65
N ASP A 974 -15.68 -0.42 -23.44
CA ASP A 974 -16.94 0.31 -23.44
C ASP A 974 -17.88 -0.20 -22.32
N PRO A 975 -18.88 0.61 -21.89
CA PRO A 975 -19.92 0.15 -20.98
C PRO A 975 -20.65 -1.12 -21.48
N GLY A 976 -21.02 -2.01 -20.57
CA GLY A 976 -21.69 -3.28 -20.84
C GLY A 976 -20.73 -4.47 -21.03
N VAL A 977 -19.56 -4.47 -20.38
CA VAL A 977 -18.60 -5.58 -20.49
C VAL A 977 -19.19 -6.89 -19.94
N PRO A 978 -18.89 -8.04 -20.55
CA PRO A 978 -19.44 -9.32 -20.10
C PRO A 978 -18.93 -9.72 -18.72
N VAL A 979 -17.68 -9.38 -18.39
CA VAL A 979 -17.05 -9.72 -17.12
C VAL A 979 -15.99 -8.68 -16.72
N VAL A 980 -15.88 -8.41 -15.43
CA VAL A 980 -14.76 -7.67 -14.81
C VAL A 980 -14.03 -8.61 -13.85
N TYR A 981 -12.71 -8.60 -13.90
CA TYR A 981 -11.86 -9.35 -12.98
C TYR A 981 -11.31 -8.41 -11.91
N ILE A 982 -11.43 -8.81 -10.65
CA ILE A 982 -10.94 -8.05 -9.49
C ILE A 982 -9.76 -8.80 -8.87
N ALA A 983 -8.63 -8.13 -8.76
CA ALA A 983 -7.41 -8.66 -8.18
C ALA A 983 -6.88 -7.75 -7.07
N ASN A 984 -6.15 -8.31 -6.11
CA ASN A 984 -5.43 -7.49 -5.14
C ASN A 984 -4.25 -6.79 -5.83
N GLY A 985 -4.17 -5.46 -5.69
CA GLY A 985 -3.09 -4.65 -6.26
C GLY A 985 -1.74 -4.82 -5.56
N LEU A 986 -1.70 -5.32 -4.32
CA LEU A 986 -0.49 -5.55 -3.53
C LEU A 986 0.02 -7.00 -3.67
N THR A 987 -0.88 -7.99 -3.68
CA THR A 987 -0.55 -9.43 -3.79
C THR A 987 -0.96 -10.04 -5.14
N SER A 988 -0.60 -9.35 -6.21
CA SER A 988 -1.18 -9.51 -7.56
C SER A 988 -0.88 -10.82 -8.32
N VAL A 989 -0.11 -11.73 -7.73
CA VAL A 989 0.34 -12.99 -8.37
C VAL A 989 -0.83 -13.90 -8.77
N ASP A 990 -1.90 -13.92 -7.97
CA ASP A 990 -3.13 -14.69 -8.25
C ASP A 990 -3.76 -14.30 -9.58
N ALA A 991 -3.58 -13.05 -10.00
CA ALA A 991 -4.17 -12.52 -11.23
C ALA A 991 -3.35 -12.78 -12.49
N LEU A 992 -2.09 -13.21 -12.37
CA LEU A 992 -1.24 -13.54 -13.52
C LEU A 992 -1.83 -14.67 -14.35
N SER A 993 -2.38 -15.69 -13.68
CA SER A 993 -3.04 -16.81 -14.33
C SER A 993 -4.38 -16.42 -14.98
N ALA A 994 -4.98 -15.32 -14.51
CA ALA A 994 -6.28 -14.83 -14.98
C ALA A 994 -6.18 -13.81 -16.11
N ALA A 995 -5.06 -13.10 -16.27
CA ALA A 995 -4.86 -12.14 -17.35
C ALA A 995 -5.13 -12.73 -18.77
N PRO A 996 -4.68 -13.97 -19.11
CA PRO A 996 -5.04 -14.62 -20.37
C PRO A 996 -6.55 -14.83 -20.53
N VAL A 997 -7.23 -15.23 -19.43
CA VAL A 997 -8.67 -15.47 -19.39
C VAL A 997 -9.44 -14.16 -19.58
N ALA A 998 -8.98 -13.09 -18.94
CA ALA A 998 -9.55 -11.76 -19.09
C ALA A 998 -9.46 -11.26 -20.54
N GLY A 999 -8.31 -11.44 -21.19
CA GLY A 999 -8.15 -11.14 -22.62
C GLY A 999 -9.08 -11.97 -23.51
N MET A 1000 -9.21 -13.27 -23.24
CA MET A 1000 -10.12 -14.18 -23.98
C MET A 1000 -11.60 -13.81 -23.84
N THR A 1001 -11.99 -13.36 -22.65
CA THR A 1001 -13.38 -12.99 -22.32
C THR A 1001 -13.68 -11.52 -22.59
N LYS A 1002 -12.69 -10.74 -23.05
CA LYS A 1002 -12.78 -9.29 -23.30
C LYS A 1002 -13.23 -8.53 -22.05
N GLY A 1003 -12.72 -8.91 -20.88
CA GLY A 1003 -12.97 -8.25 -19.61
C GLY A 1003 -11.73 -7.51 -19.12
N PRO A 1004 -11.87 -6.32 -18.49
CA PRO A 1004 -10.75 -5.66 -17.84
C PRO A 1004 -10.37 -6.37 -16.54
N VAL A 1005 -9.10 -6.23 -16.15
CA VAL A 1005 -8.61 -6.54 -14.80
C VAL A 1005 -8.48 -5.22 -14.05
N LEU A 1006 -9.24 -5.07 -12.97
CA LEU A 1006 -9.17 -3.94 -12.06
C LEU A 1006 -8.56 -4.38 -10.74
N LEU A 1007 -7.82 -3.46 -10.11
CA LEU A 1007 -7.11 -3.73 -8.87
C LEU A 1007 -7.88 -3.20 -7.66
N THR A 1008 -7.76 -3.86 -6.52
CA THR A 1008 -8.33 -3.42 -5.23
C THR A 1008 -7.32 -3.65 -4.10
N ARG A 1009 -7.53 -3.03 -2.94
CA ARG A 1009 -6.87 -3.48 -1.70
C ARG A 1009 -7.58 -4.72 -1.16
N ALA A 1010 -6.97 -5.38 -0.18
CA ALA A 1010 -7.54 -6.60 0.41
C ALA A 1010 -8.92 -6.34 1.02
N ASP A 1011 -9.12 -5.21 1.69
CA ASP A 1011 -10.31 -4.90 2.50
C ASP A 1011 -11.04 -3.61 2.10
N SER A 1012 -10.47 -2.83 1.19
CA SER A 1012 -11.03 -1.56 0.71
C SER A 1012 -11.06 -1.48 -0.82
N LEU A 1013 -12.20 -1.05 -1.38
CA LEU A 1013 -12.39 -0.84 -2.81
C LEU A 1013 -12.14 0.63 -3.14
N PRO A 1014 -11.06 0.97 -3.88
CA PRO A 1014 -10.74 2.36 -4.20
C PRO A 1014 -11.85 3.06 -4.98
N THR A 1015 -11.97 4.38 -4.82
CA THR A 1015 -13.03 5.19 -5.45
C THR A 1015 -12.91 5.16 -6.98
N GLU A 1016 -11.70 5.21 -7.52
CA GLU A 1016 -11.39 5.16 -8.96
C GLU A 1016 -11.89 3.85 -9.58
N VAL A 1017 -11.67 2.75 -8.87
CA VAL A 1017 -12.07 1.39 -9.28
C VAL A 1017 -13.57 1.25 -9.19
N THR A 1018 -14.18 1.76 -8.11
CA THR A 1018 -15.64 1.78 -7.94
C THR A 1018 -16.33 2.56 -9.05
N ASN A 1019 -15.82 3.75 -9.38
CA ASN A 1019 -16.32 4.58 -10.47
C ASN A 1019 -16.17 3.89 -11.83
N GLU A 1020 -15.05 3.20 -12.05
CA GLU A 1020 -14.81 2.47 -13.28
C GLU A 1020 -15.74 1.25 -13.42
N ILE A 1021 -15.99 0.48 -12.35
CA ILE A 1021 -16.97 -0.61 -12.35
C ILE A 1021 -18.37 -0.08 -12.70
N ARG A 1022 -18.78 1.07 -12.12
CA ARG A 1022 -20.07 1.72 -12.44
C ARG A 1022 -20.15 2.13 -13.90
N ARG A 1023 -19.07 2.65 -14.48
CA ARG A 1023 -18.99 3.00 -15.91
C ARG A 1023 -19.11 1.75 -16.79
N LEU A 1024 -18.40 0.70 -16.43
CA LEU A 1024 -18.33 -0.55 -17.19
C LEU A 1024 -19.63 -1.35 -17.19
N LYS A 1025 -20.49 -1.19 -16.18
CA LYS A 1025 -21.77 -1.92 -16.03
C LYS A 1025 -21.63 -3.44 -16.33
N PRO A 1026 -20.79 -4.17 -15.57
CA PRO A 1026 -20.46 -5.54 -15.90
C PRO A 1026 -21.64 -6.49 -15.74
N GLY A 1027 -21.77 -7.46 -16.67
CA GLY A 1027 -22.72 -8.56 -16.51
C GLY A 1027 -22.35 -9.51 -15.36
N ARG A 1028 -21.05 -9.68 -15.11
CA ARG A 1028 -20.47 -10.55 -14.08
C ARG A 1028 -19.19 -9.94 -13.51
N ILE A 1029 -18.93 -10.17 -12.23
CA ILE A 1029 -17.63 -9.86 -11.61
C ILE A 1029 -16.99 -11.15 -11.12
N VAL A 1030 -15.68 -11.30 -11.30
CA VAL A 1030 -14.90 -12.45 -10.83
C VAL A 1030 -13.76 -11.95 -9.95
N ILE A 1031 -13.74 -12.39 -8.70
CA ILE A 1031 -12.68 -12.11 -7.74
C ILE A 1031 -11.62 -13.20 -7.85
N LEU A 1032 -10.36 -12.77 -7.94
CA LEU A 1032 -9.19 -13.61 -8.06
C LEU A 1032 -8.51 -13.70 -6.70
N GLY A 1033 -8.35 -14.92 -6.19
CA GLY A 1033 -7.73 -15.19 -4.89
C GLY A 1033 -8.72 -15.44 -3.74
N GLY A 1034 -8.17 -15.96 -2.64
CA GLY A 1034 -8.91 -16.24 -1.40
C GLY A 1034 -9.38 -14.99 -0.66
N THR A 1035 -10.05 -15.17 0.48
CA THR A 1035 -10.54 -14.06 1.31
C THR A 1035 -9.42 -13.24 1.95
N GLY A 1036 -8.23 -13.81 2.11
CA GLY A 1036 -7.03 -13.05 2.51
C GLY A 1036 -6.47 -12.15 1.41
N ALA A 1037 -6.70 -12.49 0.13
CA ALA A 1037 -6.30 -11.65 -1.00
C ALA A 1037 -7.33 -10.55 -1.27
N VAL A 1038 -8.62 -10.89 -1.30
CA VAL A 1038 -9.72 -9.91 -1.42
C VAL A 1038 -10.83 -10.35 -0.48
N SER A 1039 -11.20 -9.49 0.47
CA SER A 1039 -12.08 -9.83 1.59
C SER A 1039 -13.50 -10.20 1.14
N SER A 1040 -14.22 -10.88 2.03
CA SER A 1040 -15.66 -11.11 1.86
C SER A 1040 -16.47 -9.81 1.87
N GLY A 1041 -15.98 -8.78 2.57
CA GLY A 1041 -16.56 -7.43 2.58
C GLY A 1041 -16.56 -6.80 1.18
N ILE A 1042 -15.42 -6.86 0.48
CA ILE A 1042 -15.33 -6.40 -0.92
C ILE A 1042 -16.25 -7.22 -1.82
N GLN A 1043 -16.30 -8.54 -1.65
CA GLN A 1043 -17.22 -9.38 -2.42
C GLN A 1043 -18.68 -8.97 -2.22
N GLN A 1044 -19.08 -8.61 -0.99
CA GLN A 1044 -20.42 -8.12 -0.70
C GLN A 1044 -20.70 -6.77 -1.36
N GLN A 1045 -19.74 -5.83 -1.31
CA GLN A 1045 -19.86 -4.53 -2.00
C GLN A 1045 -20.01 -4.71 -3.52
N LEU A 1046 -19.25 -5.65 -4.12
CA LEU A 1046 -19.28 -5.90 -5.57
C LEU A 1046 -20.62 -6.44 -6.06
N ARG A 1047 -21.44 -7.06 -5.20
CA ARG A 1047 -22.80 -7.54 -5.56
C ARG A 1047 -23.75 -6.40 -5.94
N GLY A 1048 -23.47 -5.17 -5.50
CA GLY A 1048 -24.22 -3.98 -5.91
C GLY A 1048 -23.98 -3.56 -7.37
N TYR A 1049 -22.97 -4.11 -8.03
CA TYR A 1049 -22.52 -3.65 -9.36
C TYR A 1049 -22.74 -4.64 -10.51
N ALA A 1050 -23.02 -5.91 -10.21
CA ALA A 1050 -23.25 -6.95 -11.23
C ALA A 1050 -24.25 -7.99 -10.76
N GLY A 1051 -24.94 -8.64 -11.71
CA GLY A 1051 -25.92 -9.70 -11.41
C GLY A 1051 -25.30 -10.98 -10.84
N THR A 1052 -23.98 -11.17 -10.98
CA THR A 1052 -23.26 -12.33 -10.44
C THR A 1052 -21.85 -11.93 -10.03
N VAL A 1053 -21.42 -12.35 -8.83
CA VAL A 1053 -20.06 -12.16 -8.30
C VAL A 1053 -19.49 -13.51 -7.88
N ASP A 1054 -18.56 -14.02 -8.69
CA ASP A 1054 -17.87 -15.28 -8.43
C ASP A 1054 -16.51 -15.05 -7.80
N ARG A 1055 -15.98 -16.09 -7.15
CA ARG A 1055 -14.62 -16.11 -6.63
C ARG A 1055 -13.90 -17.34 -7.13
N TRP A 1056 -12.70 -17.15 -7.67
CA TRP A 1056 -11.76 -18.22 -7.99
C TRP A 1056 -10.63 -18.19 -6.97
N ALA A 1057 -10.71 -19.09 -5.99
CA ALA A 1057 -9.78 -19.17 -4.86
C ALA A 1057 -9.14 -20.56 -4.77
N GLY A 1058 -7.99 -20.61 -4.10
CA GLY A 1058 -7.25 -21.82 -3.74
C GLY A 1058 -6.54 -21.61 -2.40
N ALA A 1059 -5.95 -22.68 -1.85
CA ALA A 1059 -5.17 -22.61 -0.62
C ALA A 1059 -3.90 -21.75 -0.78
N ASP A 1060 -3.35 -21.72 -2.00
CA ASP A 1060 -2.20 -20.92 -2.38
C ASP A 1060 -2.33 -20.46 -3.85
N ARG A 1061 -1.36 -19.66 -4.31
CA ARG A 1061 -1.27 -19.14 -5.68
C ARG A 1061 -1.25 -20.22 -6.77
N TYR A 1062 -0.72 -21.39 -6.45
CA TYR A 1062 -0.64 -22.52 -7.39
C TYR A 1062 -2.02 -23.14 -7.57
N ALA A 1063 -2.74 -23.36 -6.47
CA ALA A 1063 -4.12 -23.80 -6.45
C ALA A 1063 -5.06 -22.79 -7.13
N VAL A 1064 -4.84 -21.49 -6.93
CA VAL A 1064 -5.58 -20.43 -7.65
C VAL A 1064 -5.35 -20.56 -9.16
N SER A 1065 -4.10 -20.68 -9.62
CA SER A 1065 -3.82 -20.85 -11.06
C SER A 1065 -4.50 -22.08 -11.67
N ALA A 1066 -4.53 -23.19 -10.93
CA ALA A 1066 -5.23 -24.40 -11.34
C ALA A 1066 -6.76 -24.22 -11.35
N ALA A 1067 -7.32 -23.47 -10.39
CA ALA A 1067 -8.75 -23.17 -10.32
C ALA A 1067 -9.20 -22.24 -11.47
N VAL A 1068 -8.40 -21.21 -11.77
CA VAL A 1068 -8.60 -20.32 -12.93
C VAL A 1068 -8.59 -21.13 -14.23
N SER A 1069 -7.61 -22.03 -14.38
CA SER A 1069 -7.57 -22.93 -15.55
C SER A 1069 -8.80 -23.82 -15.65
N ARG A 1070 -9.20 -24.47 -14.54
CA ARG A 1070 -10.33 -25.39 -14.50
C ARG A 1070 -11.67 -24.74 -14.85
N ALA A 1071 -11.83 -23.48 -14.47
CA ALA A 1071 -13.06 -22.73 -14.73
C ALA A 1071 -13.19 -22.28 -16.20
N ASN A 1072 -12.10 -22.26 -16.98
CA ASN A 1072 -12.08 -21.57 -18.29
C ASN A 1072 -11.54 -22.39 -19.47
N PHE A 1073 -10.89 -23.52 -19.22
CA PHE A 1073 -10.25 -24.32 -20.29
C PHE A 1073 -10.72 -25.78 -20.28
N ASP A 1074 -11.17 -26.24 -21.44
CA ASP A 1074 -11.53 -27.64 -21.66
C ASP A 1074 -10.28 -28.52 -21.90
N PRO A 1075 -10.36 -29.85 -21.68
CA PRO A 1075 -9.31 -30.78 -22.06
C PRO A 1075 -8.94 -30.71 -23.56
N GLY A 1076 -7.65 -30.88 -23.87
CA GLY A 1076 -7.10 -30.85 -25.23
C GLY A 1076 -6.55 -29.48 -25.66
N VAL A 1077 -6.13 -28.64 -24.72
CA VAL A 1077 -5.60 -27.30 -25.03
C VAL A 1077 -4.35 -27.38 -25.94
N PRO A 1078 -4.15 -26.41 -26.86
CA PRO A 1078 -3.02 -26.43 -27.77
C PRO A 1078 -1.69 -26.24 -27.04
N VAL A 1079 -1.66 -25.43 -25.98
CA VAL A 1079 -0.47 -25.09 -25.22
C VAL A 1079 -0.83 -24.78 -23.76
N VAL A 1080 0.06 -25.12 -22.84
CA VAL A 1080 0.07 -24.67 -21.44
C VAL A 1080 1.35 -23.89 -21.20
N TYR A 1081 1.24 -22.75 -20.53
CA TYR A 1081 2.38 -21.94 -20.12
C TYR A 1081 2.66 -22.17 -18.64
N ILE A 1082 3.92 -22.41 -18.30
CA ILE A 1082 4.39 -22.64 -16.93
C ILE A 1082 5.32 -21.49 -16.54
N ALA A 1083 5.02 -20.82 -15.43
CA ALA A 1083 5.85 -19.77 -14.86
C ALA A 1083 6.09 -20.00 -13.36
N ASN A 1084 7.16 -19.41 -12.82
CA ASN A 1084 7.39 -19.41 -11.38
C ASN A 1084 6.33 -18.53 -10.67
N GLY A 1085 5.73 -19.05 -9.61
CA GLY A 1085 4.75 -18.33 -8.79
C GLY A 1085 5.35 -17.37 -7.76
N LEU A 1086 6.67 -17.35 -7.57
CA LEU A 1086 7.39 -16.49 -6.62
C LEU A 1086 8.08 -15.31 -7.32
N THR A 1087 8.68 -15.53 -8.50
CA THR A 1087 9.47 -14.53 -9.25
C THR A 1087 8.74 -13.99 -10.50
N SER A 1088 7.43 -13.82 -10.37
CA SER A 1088 6.41 -14.02 -11.40
C SER A 1088 6.30 -13.02 -12.58
N VAL A 1089 7.35 -12.24 -12.86
CA VAL A 1089 7.34 -11.21 -13.93
C VAL A 1089 7.36 -11.82 -15.33
N ASP A 1090 7.91 -13.04 -15.49
CA ASP A 1090 7.92 -13.76 -16.77
C ASP A 1090 6.51 -14.15 -17.24
N ALA A 1091 5.59 -14.40 -16.30
CA ALA A 1091 4.19 -14.70 -16.60
C ALA A 1091 3.48 -13.51 -17.27
N LEU A 1092 3.83 -12.27 -16.90
CA LEU A 1092 3.22 -11.05 -17.44
C LEU A 1092 3.50 -10.88 -18.92
N SER A 1093 4.74 -11.10 -19.34
CA SER A 1093 5.16 -10.98 -20.75
C SER A 1093 4.49 -12.03 -21.64
N ALA A 1094 4.17 -13.20 -21.06
CA ALA A 1094 3.52 -14.30 -21.76
C ALA A 1094 1.98 -14.26 -21.73
N ALA A 1095 1.38 -13.51 -20.80
CA ALA A 1095 -0.07 -13.45 -20.67
C ALA A 1095 -0.81 -13.03 -21.97
N PRO A 1096 -0.32 -12.02 -22.75
CA PRO A 1096 -0.91 -11.69 -24.05
C PRO A 1096 -0.85 -12.88 -25.03
N VAL A 1097 0.27 -13.60 -25.04
CA VAL A 1097 0.47 -14.78 -25.90
C VAL A 1097 -0.47 -15.91 -25.50
N ALA A 1098 -0.58 -16.17 -24.20
CA ALA A 1098 -1.47 -17.20 -23.66
C ALA A 1098 -2.95 -16.92 -23.98
N GLY A 1099 -3.37 -15.65 -23.91
CA GLY A 1099 -4.70 -15.23 -24.33
C GLY A 1099 -4.95 -15.45 -25.84
N MET A 1100 -3.96 -15.13 -26.69
CA MET A 1100 -4.04 -15.33 -28.15
C MET A 1100 -4.10 -16.81 -28.55
N THR A 1101 -3.31 -17.66 -27.88
CA THR A 1101 -3.25 -19.11 -28.17
C THR A 1101 -4.33 -19.91 -27.45
N LYS A 1102 -5.12 -19.26 -26.59
CA LYS A 1102 -6.12 -19.91 -25.72
C LYS A 1102 -5.50 -21.00 -24.84
N GLY A 1103 -4.31 -20.73 -24.33
CA GLY A 1103 -3.61 -21.59 -23.38
C GLY A 1103 -3.67 -21.03 -21.96
N PRO A 1104 -3.87 -21.86 -20.92
CA PRO A 1104 -3.78 -21.39 -19.55
C PRO A 1104 -2.33 -21.11 -19.15
N VAL A 1105 -2.15 -20.15 -18.25
CA VAL A 1105 -0.91 -19.95 -17.49
C VAL A 1105 -1.08 -20.62 -16.13
N LEU A 1106 -0.21 -21.58 -15.83
CA LEU A 1106 -0.16 -22.27 -14.55
C LEU A 1106 1.15 -21.92 -13.84
N LEU A 1107 1.08 -21.80 -12.52
CA LEU A 1107 2.23 -21.43 -11.70
C LEU A 1107 2.90 -22.68 -11.12
N THR A 1108 4.22 -22.63 -10.94
CA THR A 1108 5.02 -23.69 -10.28
C THR A 1108 6.03 -23.06 -9.32
N ARG A 1109 6.60 -23.84 -8.41
CA ARG A 1109 7.84 -23.46 -7.72
C ARG A 1109 9.03 -23.72 -8.66
N ALA A 1110 10.19 -23.15 -8.34
CA ALA A 1110 11.40 -23.32 -9.15
C ALA A 1110 11.77 -24.80 -9.29
N GLY A 1111 11.90 -25.52 -8.18
CA GLY A 1111 12.29 -26.95 -8.14
C GLY A 1111 11.14 -27.96 -8.08
N SER A 1112 9.96 -27.57 -7.60
CA SER A 1112 8.84 -28.51 -7.34
C SER A 1112 7.54 -28.16 -8.07
N LEU A 1113 6.92 -29.17 -8.72
CA LEU A 1113 5.66 -29.03 -9.44
C LEU A 1113 4.51 -29.30 -8.47
N PRO A 1114 3.69 -28.30 -8.10
CA PRO A 1114 2.61 -28.50 -7.14
C PRO A 1114 1.60 -29.55 -7.61
N THR A 1115 1.06 -30.33 -6.69
CA THR A 1115 0.18 -31.47 -7.02
C THR A 1115 -1.08 -31.03 -7.76
N GLU A 1116 -1.65 -29.88 -7.37
CA GLU A 1116 -2.82 -29.24 -7.97
C GLU A 1116 -2.55 -28.87 -9.43
N VAL A 1117 -1.36 -28.36 -9.71
CA VAL A 1117 -0.91 -27.94 -11.04
C VAL A 1117 -0.65 -29.17 -11.90
N ALA A 1118 0.05 -30.18 -11.37
CA ALA A 1118 0.25 -31.45 -12.05
C ALA A 1118 -1.08 -32.12 -12.43
N ASN A 1119 -2.05 -32.15 -11.51
CA ASN A 1119 -3.40 -32.67 -11.75
C ASN A 1119 -4.13 -31.88 -12.83
N GLU A 1120 -3.99 -30.57 -12.83
CA GLU A 1120 -4.60 -29.70 -13.82
C GLU A 1120 -3.99 -29.91 -15.21
N ILE A 1121 -2.68 -30.06 -15.32
CA ILE A 1121 -2.01 -30.39 -16.60
C ILE A 1121 -2.51 -31.75 -17.13
N ARG A 1122 -2.70 -32.76 -16.25
CA ARG A 1122 -3.29 -34.07 -16.66
C ARG A 1122 -4.71 -33.92 -17.19
N ARG A 1123 -5.53 -33.06 -16.57
CA ARG A 1123 -6.90 -32.77 -17.03
C ARG A 1123 -6.87 -32.09 -18.40
N LEU A 1124 -5.98 -31.10 -18.56
CA LEU A 1124 -5.86 -30.29 -19.77
C LEU A 1124 -5.31 -31.05 -20.97
N LYS A 1125 -4.51 -32.12 -20.78
CA LYS A 1125 -3.89 -32.92 -21.86
C LYS A 1125 -3.27 -32.05 -22.97
N PRO A 1126 -2.34 -31.15 -22.64
CA PRO A 1126 -1.79 -30.21 -23.60
C PRO A 1126 -0.99 -30.89 -24.71
N ARG A 1127 -1.03 -30.34 -25.93
CA ARG A 1127 -0.14 -30.79 -27.02
C ARG A 1127 1.30 -30.34 -26.80
N ARG A 1128 1.46 -29.15 -26.22
CA ARG A 1128 2.73 -28.47 -25.99
C ARG A 1128 2.72 -27.80 -24.62
N ILE A 1129 3.85 -27.81 -23.93
CA ILE A 1129 4.08 -27.01 -22.72
C ILE A 1129 5.22 -26.02 -23.01
N VAL A 1130 5.07 -24.78 -22.56
CA VAL A 1130 6.09 -23.73 -22.68
C VAL A 1130 6.45 -23.24 -21.29
N ILE A 1131 7.71 -23.38 -20.91
CA ILE A 1131 8.26 -22.85 -19.68
C ILE A 1131 8.72 -21.41 -19.92
N LEU A 1132 8.34 -20.52 -19.02
CA LEU A 1132 8.69 -19.10 -19.03
C LEU A 1132 9.78 -18.87 -17.99
N GLY A 1133 10.91 -18.31 -18.43
CA GLY A 1133 12.06 -18.04 -17.58
C GLY A 1133 13.20 -19.05 -17.73
N GLY A 1134 14.37 -18.66 -17.20
CA GLY A 1134 15.58 -19.49 -17.12
C GLY A 1134 15.46 -20.68 -16.17
N THR A 1135 16.53 -21.45 -16.03
CA THR A 1135 16.59 -22.61 -15.12
C THR A 1135 16.45 -22.22 -13.66
N GLY A 1136 16.99 -21.07 -13.24
CA GLY A 1136 16.75 -20.53 -11.89
C GLY A 1136 15.30 -20.11 -11.61
N ALA A 1137 14.51 -19.80 -12.65
CA ALA A 1137 13.09 -19.50 -12.49
C ALA A 1137 12.25 -20.80 -12.45
N VAL A 1138 12.50 -21.73 -13.37
CA VAL A 1138 11.85 -23.04 -13.38
C VAL A 1138 12.90 -24.06 -13.75
N SER A 1139 13.19 -25.02 -12.87
CA SER A 1139 14.34 -25.90 -12.98
C SER A 1139 14.30 -26.83 -14.20
N SER A 1140 15.46 -27.38 -14.53
CA SER A 1140 15.59 -28.47 -15.52
C SER A 1140 14.81 -29.72 -15.06
N GLY A 1141 14.78 -29.98 -13.75
CA GLY A 1141 13.98 -31.04 -13.12
C GLY A 1141 12.48 -30.91 -13.42
N ILE A 1142 11.91 -29.71 -13.28
CA ILE A 1142 10.51 -29.46 -13.64
C ILE A 1142 10.28 -29.68 -15.13
N ARG A 1143 11.18 -29.20 -15.99
CA ARG A 1143 11.09 -29.47 -17.43
C ARG A 1143 11.04 -30.97 -17.73
N GLN A 1144 11.83 -31.77 -17.03
CA GLN A 1144 11.84 -33.22 -17.19
C GLN A 1144 10.53 -33.85 -16.72
N GLN A 1145 9.97 -33.42 -15.59
CA GLN A 1145 8.65 -33.87 -15.13
C GLN A 1145 7.56 -33.52 -16.16
N LEU A 1146 7.59 -32.31 -16.71
CA LEU A 1146 6.59 -31.81 -17.68
C LEU A 1146 6.58 -32.61 -19.00
N ARG A 1147 7.69 -33.26 -19.38
CA ARG A 1147 7.74 -34.16 -20.56
C ARG A 1147 6.82 -35.38 -20.42
N GLY A 1148 6.45 -35.75 -19.20
CA GLY A 1148 5.45 -36.80 -18.95
C GLY A 1148 4.01 -36.39 -19.31
N TYR A 1149 3.76 -35.11 -19.57
CA TYR A 1149 2.40 -34.57 -19.75
C TYR A 1149 2.11 -34.04 -21.16
N ALA A 1150 3.12 -33.76 -21.98
CA ALA A 1150 2.96 -33.23 -23.33
C ALA A 1150 4.02 -33.77 -24.30
N GLY A 1151 3.69 -33.80 -25.60
CA GLY A 1151 4.62 -34.26 -26.63
C GLY A 1151 5.80 -33.31 -26.90
N THR A 1152 5.74 -32.07 -26.43
CA THR A 1152 6.81 -31.08 -26.59
C THR A 1152 6.83 -30.14 -25.38
N VAL A 1153 8.03 -29.88 -24.85
CA VAL A 1153 8.27 -28.94 -23.74
C VAL A 1153 9.38 -27.96 -24.13
N ASP A 1154 8.97 -26.74 -24.47
CA ASP A 1154 9.86 -25.65 -24.85
C ASP A 1154 10.14 -24.73 -23.67
N ARG A 1155 11.20 -23.93 -23.79
CA ARG A 1155 11.55 -22.90 -22.81
C ARG A 1155 11.80 -21.58 -23.54
N TRP A 1156 11.22 -20.50 -23.03
CA TRP A 1156 11.54 -19.13 -23.43
C TRP A 1156 12.27 -18.48 -22.25
N ALA A 1157 13.58 -18.32 -22.40
CA ALA A 1157 14.49 -17.83 -21.36
C ALA A 1157 15.35 -16.67 -21.89
N GLY A 1158 15.96 -15.95 -20.95
CA GLY A 1158 16.93 -14.87 -21.17
C GLY A 1158 17.79 -14.71 -19.92
N ALA A 1159 18.85 -13.92 -20.01
CA ALA A 1159 19.75 -13.65 -18.88
C ALA A 1159 19.04 -12.91 -17.72
N ASP A 1160 18.04 -12.10 -18.06
CA ASP A 1160 17.19 -11.41 -17.11
C ASP A 1160 15.74 -11.34 -17.61
N ARG A 1161 14.84 -10.78 -16.79
CA ARG A 1161 13.41 -10.60 -17.10
C ARG A 1161 13.15 -9.77 -18.37
N TYR A 1162 14.05 -8.84 -18.70
CA TYR A 1162 13.93 -7.99 -19.88
C TYR A 1162 14.21 -8.80 -21.14
N ALA A 1163 15.28 -9.59 -21.12
CA ALA A 1163 15.63 -10.54 -22.16
C ALA A 1163 14.55 -11.63 -22.33
N VAL A 1164 13.96 -12.13 -21.23
CA VAL A 1164 12.81 -13.05 -21.30
C VAL A 1164 11.63 -12.38 -22.02
N SER A 1165 11.26 -11.14 -21.66
CA SER A 1165 10.15 -10.43 -22.33
C SER A 1165 10.39 -10.26 -23.84
N ALA A 1166 11.62 -9.93 -24.24
CA ALA A 1166 12.02 -9.83 -25.64
C ALA A 1166 11.99 -11.19 -26.36
N ALA A 1167 12.42 -12.26 -25.70
CA ALA A 1167 12.39 -13.62 -26.24
C ALA A 1167 10.95 -14.13 -26.45
N VAL A 1168 10.06 -13.89 -25.48
CA VAL A 1168 8.62 -14.19 -25.59
C VAL A 1168 8.02 -13.44 -26.77
N SER A 1169 8.34 -12.15 -26.93
CA SER A 1169 7.88 -11.37 -28.06
C SER A 1169 8.39 -11.94 -29.40
N ARG A 1170 9.68 -12.22 -29.50
CA ARG A 1170 10.33 -12.71 -30.72
C ARG A 1170 9.78 -14.05 -31.19
N ALA A 1171 9.38 -14.90 -30.27
CA ALA A 1171 8.81 -16.21 -30.58
C ALA A 1171 7.36 -16.15 -31.09
N ASN A 1172 6.64 -15.04 -30.90
CA ASN A 1172 5.19 -15.00 -31.08
C ASN A 1172 4.64 -13.82 -31.90
N PHE A 1173 5.42 -12.76 -32.13
CA PHE A 1173 4.97 -11.57 -32.83
C PHE A 1173 5.83 -11.25 -34.05
N ASP A 1174 5.19 -11.08 -35.20
CA ASP A 1174 5.84 -10.66 -36.44
C ASP A 1174 6.01 -9.13 -36.50
N PRO A 1175 6.97 -8.61 -37.28
CA PRO A 1175 7.10 -7.17 -37.53
C PRO A 1175 5.81 -6.53 -38.07
N GLY A 1176 5.54 -5.29 -37.66
CA GLY A 1176 4.35 -4.52 -38.00
C GLY A 1176 3.21 -4.65 -36.99
N VAL A 1177 3.50 -4.93 -35.72
CA VAL A 1177 2.48 -5.04 -34.67
C VAL A 1177 1.68 -3.74 -34.50
N PRO A 1178 0.38 -3.80 -34.19
CA PRO A 1178 -0.44 -2.60 -34.04
C PRO A 1178 -0.03 -1.76 -32.83
N VAL A 1179 0.45 -2.40 -31.76
CA VAL A 1179 0.85 -1.74 -30.53
C VAL A 1179 1.88 -2.57 -29.76
N VAL A 1180 2.79 -1.90 -29.06
CA VAL A 1180 3.67 -2.48 -28.02
C VAL A 1180 3.34 -1.82 -26.68
N TYR A 1181 3.26 -2.62 -25.63
CA TYR A 1181 3.07 -2.13 -24.26
C TYR A 1181 4.39 -2.18 -23.50
N ILE A 1182 4.76 -1.09 -22.85
CA ILE A 1182 5.98 -0.96 -22.05
C ILE A 1182 5.58 -0.85 -20.59
N ALA A 1183 6.11 -1.74 -19.75
CA ALA A 1183 5.91 -1.72 -18.30
C ALA A 1183 7.22 -1.88 -17.54
N ASN A 1184 7.26 -1.38 -16.31
CA ASN A 1184 8.39 -1.61 -15.42
C ASN A 1184 8.50 -3.11 -15.05
N GLY A 1185 9.68 -3.69 -15.23
CA GLY A 1185 9.97 -5.10 -14.92
C GLY A 1185 10.20 -5.39 -13.43
N LEU A 1186 10.28 -4.35 -12.59
CA LEU A 1186 10.46 -4.43 -11.14
C LEU A 1186 9.12 -4.18 -10.43
N THR A 1187 8.38 -3.14 -10.81
CA THR A 1187 7.07 -2.77 -10.24
C THR A 1187 5.92 -3.12 -11.19
N SER A 1188 5.83 -4.40 -11.53
CA SER A 1188 5.11 -4.89 -12.71
C SER A 1188 3.57 -4.96 -12.61
N VAL A 1189 2.98 -4.48 -11.51
CA VAL A 1189 1.52 -4.53 -11.28
C VAL A 1189 0.74 -3.73 -12.32
N ASP A 1190 1.30 -2.64 -12.84
CA ASP A 1190 0.67 -1.86 -13.93
C ASP A 1190 0.51 -2.70 -15.20
N ALA A 1191 1.46 -3.61 -15.48
CA ALA A 1191 1.40 -4.54 -16.61
C ALA A 1191 0.25 -5.53 -16.48
N LEU A 1192 -0.14 -5.92 -15.26
CA LEU A 1192 -1.20 -6.90 -15.02
C LEU A 1192 -2.54 -6.42 -15.58
N SER A 1193 -2.89 -5.14 -15.37
CA SER A 1193 -4.13 -4.56 -15.86
C SER A 1193 -4.16 -4.42 -17.39
N ALA A 1194 -2.98 -4.28 -18.01
CA ALA A 1194 -2.82 -4.11 -19.45
C ALA A 1194 -2.63 -5.44 -20.21
N ALA A 1195 -2.18 -6.50 -19.56
CA ALA A 1195 -1.98 -7.81 -20.21
C ALA A 1195 -3.23 -8.36 -20.94
N PRO A 1196 -4.46 -8.25 -20.39
CA PRO A 1196 -5.69 -8.60 -21.11
C PRO A 1196 -5.87 -7.78 -22.39
N VAL A 1197 -5.61 -6.47 -22.31
CA VAL A 1197 -5.70 -5.53 -23.44
C VAL A 1197 -4.67 -5.88 -24.51
N ALA A 1198 -3.45 -6.18 -24.11
CA ALA A 1198 -2.37 -6.59 -25.00
C ALA A 1198 -2.71 -7.87 -25.77
N GLY A 1199 -3.34 -8.85 -25.12
CA GLY A 1199 -3.88 -10.04 -25.78
C GLY A 1199 -5.00 -9.71 -26.78
N MET A 1200 -5.89 -8.77 -26.46
CA MET A 1200 -6.98 -8.33 -27.33
C MET A 1200 -6.48 -7.57 -28.57
N THR A 1201 -5.48 -6.70 -28.40
CA THR A 1201 -4.89 -5.89 -29.48
C THR A 1201 -3.80 -6.61 -30.25
N LYS A 1202 -3.42 -7.82 -29.83
CA LYS A 1202 -2.30 -8.60 -30.40
C LYS A 1202 -0.97 -7.84 -30.33
N GLY A 1203 -0.74 -7.15 -29.22
CA GLY A 1203 0.52 -6.47 -28.93
C GLY A 1203 1.32 -7.22 -27.86
N PRO A 1204 2.66 -7.26 -27.95
CA PRO A 1204 3.48 -7.79 -26.86
C PRO A 1204 3.52 -6.80 -25.69
N VAL A 1205 3.72 -7.35 -24.48
CA VAL A 1205 4.15 -6.61 -23.30
C VAL A 1205 5.65 -6.80 -23.18
N LEU A 1206 6.41 -5.70 -23.24
CA LEU A 1206 7.85 -5.68 -23.04
C LEU A 1206 8.17 -4.95 -21.74
N LEU A 1207 9.19 -5.45 -21.04
CA LEU A 1207 9.58 -4.93 -19.73
C LEU A 1207 10.75 -3.95 -19.86
N THR A 1208 10.80 -2.93 -19.01
CA THR A 1208 11.89 -1.94 -18.95
C THR A 1208 12.32 -1.69 -17.50
N ARG A 1209 13.50 -1.11 -17.28
CA ARG A 1209 13.82 -0.49 -15.98
C ARG A 1209 13.02 0.80 -15.82
N ALA A 1210 12.97 1.33 -14.59
CA ALA A 1210 12.26 2.57 -14.31
C ALA A 1210 12.82 3.74 -15.13
N ASP A 1211 14.14 3.83 -15.29
CA ASP A 1211 14.83 5.00 -15.84
C ASP A 1211 15.57 4.76 -17.17
N SER A 1212 15.71 3.51 -17.60
CA SER A 1212 16.53 3.12 -18.75
C SER A 1212 15.90 1.98 -19.55
N LEU A 1213 16.00 2.04 -20.88
CA LEU A 1213 15.48 1.01 -21.78
C LEU A 1213 16.55 -0.08 -22.03
N PRO A 1214 16.32 -1.34 -21.62
CA PRO A 1214 17.28 -2.41 -21.84
C PRO A 1214 17.55 -2.66 -23.33
N THR A 1215 18.80 -2.99 -23.67
CA THR A 1215 19.25 -3.20 -25.06
C THR A 1215 18.43 -4.26 -25.80
N ASP A 1216 18.11 -5.38 -25.16
CA ASP A 1216 17.29 -6.45 -25.75
C ASP A 1216 15.88 -5.98 -26.12
N VAL A 1217 15.30 -5.12 -25.27
CA VAL A 1217 13.97 -4.57 -25.44
C VAL A 1217 13.98 -3.53 -26.56
N ALA A 1218 14.98 -2.64 -26.57
CA ALA A 1218 15.17 -1.68 -27.66
C ALA A 1218 15.34 -2.38 -29.03
N ASN A 1219 16.13 -3.45 -29.09
CA ASN A 1219 16.31 -4.26 -30.30
C ASN A 1219 15.01 -4.93 -30.74
N GLU A 1220 14.23 -5.43 -29.79
CA GLU A 1220 12.95 -6.07 -30.07
C GLU A 1220 11.90 -5.07 -30.58
N ILE A 1221 11.84 -3.86 -30.04
CA ILE A 1221 10.96 -2.79 -30.54
C ILE A 1221 11.31 -2.43 -32.00
N ARG A 1222 12.60 -2.29 -32.31
CA ARG A 1222 13.07 -2.05 -33.70
C ARG A 1222 12.69 -3.18 -34.65
N ARG A 1223 12.74 -4.43 -34.20
CA ARG A 1223 12.30 -5.60 -34.97
C ARG A 1223 10.79 -5.57 -35.20
N LEU A 1224 10.02 -5.27 -34.16
CA LEU A 1224 8.57 -5.28 -34.16
C LEU A 1224 7.94 -4.16 -34.99
N LYS A 1225 8.63 -3.03 -35.18
CA LYS A 1225 8.13 -1.87 -35.94
C LYS A 1225 6.67 -1.51 -35.57
N PRO A 1226 6.40 -1.20 -34.28
CA PRO A 1226 5.03 -0.99 -33.83
C PRO A 1226 4.43 0.28 -34.45
N ARG A 1227 3.11 0.30 -34.67
CA ARG A 1227 2.41 1.55 -35.07
C ARG A 1227 2.19 2.51 -33.89
N ARG A 1228 2.18 1.97 -32.67
CA ARG A 1228 1.93 2.69 -31.44
C ARG A 1228 2.70 2.04 -30.29
N ILE A 1229 3.21 2.85 -29.37
CA ILE A 1229 3.80 2.38 -28.12
C ILE A 1229 2.97 2.93 -26.97
N VAL A 1230 2.66 2.09 -25.98
CA VAL A 1230 1.90 2.50 -24.78
C VAL A 1230 2.74 2.24 -23.55
N ILE A 1231 3.11 3.31 -22.85
CA ILE A 1231 3.77 3.24 -21.55
C ILE A 1231 2.71 3.07 -20.47
N LEU A 1232 2.90 2.08 -19.61
CA LEU A 1232 2.02 1.75 -18.50
C LEU A 1232 2.62 2.32 -17.21
N GLY A 1233 1.82 3.10 -16.48
CA GLY A 1233 2.24 3.74 -15.24
C GLY A 1233 2.68 5.20 -15.41
N GLY A 1234 2.75 5.90 -14.26
CA GLY A 1234 3.24 7.27 -14.15
C GLY A 1234 4.75 7.39 -14.41
N THR A 1235 5.29 8.60 -14.32
CA THR A 1235 6.72 8.87 -14.51
C THR A 1235 7.59 8.26 -13.42
N GLY A 1236 7.05 8.02 -12.22
CA GLY A 1236 7.73 7.26 -11.16
C GLY A 1236 7.85 5.76 -11.47
N ALA A 1237 6.92 5.19 -12.26
CA ALA A 1237 6.97 3.78 -12.67
C ALA A 1237 7.85 3.59 -13.93
N VAL A 1238 7.67 4.43 -14.95
CA VAL A 1238 8.51 4.46 -16.16
C VAL A 1238 8.81 5.92 -16.50
N SER A 1239 10.07 6.31 -16.36
CA SER A 1239 10.52 7.69 -16.43
C SER A 1239 10.34 8.32 -17.80
N THR A 1240 10.47 9.65 -17.83
CA THR A 1240 10.54 10.41 -19.09
C THR A 1240 11.82 10.11 -19.87
N ASN A 1241 12.88 9.56 -19.25
CA ASN A 1241 14.07 9.13 -19.97
C ASN A 1241 13.79 7.91 -20.86
N VAL A 1242 13.12 6.88 -20.32
CA VAL A 1242 12.69 5.73 -21.12
C VAL A 1242 11.79 6.19 -22.27
N GLN A 1243 10.87 7.12 -22.02
CA GLN A 1243 10.03 7.70 -23.07
C GLN A 1243 10.86 8.36 -24.18
N ARG A 1244 11.87 9.18 -23.82
CA ARG A 1244 12.80 9.79 -24.79
C ARG A 1244 13.61 8.75 -25.56
N GLU A 1245 13.99 7.65 -24.92
CA GLU A 1245 14.69 6.54 -25.58
C GLU A 1245 13.78 5.82 -26.57
N LEU A 1246 12.51 5.61 -26.22
CA LEU A 1246 11.48 5.06 -27.12
C LEU A 1246 11.24 5.99 -28.33
N ASP A 1247 11.15 7.31 -28.11
CA ASP A 1247 10.98 8.29 -29.18
C ASP A 1247 12.12 8.26 -30.21
N ARG A 1248 13.34 7.93 -29.78
CA ARG A 1248 14.52 7.83 -30.65
C ARG A 1248 14.56 6.57 -31.51
N ILE A 1249 13.86 5.50 -31.12
CA ILE A 1249 13.97 4.17 -31.75
C ILE A 1249 12.70 3.72 -32.48
N SER A 1250 11.62 4.50 -32.41
CA SER A 1250 10.27 4.14 -32.89
C SER A 1250 9.81 4.87 -34.14
#